data_AF-A0A0G4PI01-F1
#
_entry.id   AF-A0A0G4PI01-F1
#
_cell.length_a   1.000
_cell.length_b   1.000
_cell.length_c   1.000
_cell.angle_alpha   90.00
_cell.angle_beta   90.00
_cell.angle_gamma   90.00
#
_symmetry.space_group_name_H-M   'P 1'
#
loop_
_entity.id
_entity.type
_entity.pdbx_description
1 polymer ?
#
loop_
_entity_poly.entity_id
_entity_poly.type
_entity_poly.pdbx_seq_one_letter_code
_entity_poly.pdbx_strand_id
1 'polypeptide(L)'
;MVNLALGVIFLFVSLRLVTLKTQSSSPPCERIIEEAERTNRRNGHENAGFLSKEAGFSPLQIMKALPPSHAAWDQLVADLPRLIQSQTARDTVTKLPLLDASPEALPDIYLQRAATILGMTAHVFVRMEGSEPLTLKYNGHGDILPPSLEIPWTVVCRRLGRPAPALTYVDGVVANFTSTSSSHSGVTLENLELLVPTVGTKEEHTFIGIMIEINAKTIPILHQIIEAQRFVLTNDSSSLKNTIRSLHSLIKQTTRVLSKLNASRAHKAHIDPVLWTLTVANLGIPWVKGMVGAAGTAHPFFHMMDEFTGRFEYLTGIGQEAQIVRATYPIHWRQFLKAMMEVSVSEYVAASKDRELMDLWKTFTSSYHGNDGLLGFHRRKVFGFLAVSFRIGRSTTINGLGHKRRTEPWHEVDQELEKARLERCCLDLDEHNPDTEPSSNKVFVSQLIQHNSEETGYWFSARGSVYNASTFMQKHPGGDTVITLCSGQDITDSLKAVGHLTNSSIRNKLETYRIGTLEKPKFASSQAEEAYMAAVELGQRAAEVENVHRRNFQLLDGKLTILDKPEVLTPKKARHLLDAKNRLQDEYVPALAMLLDVLLESIAMLDMKLDLNTTHVQMVGLLSPGTGPGTATRFLDYGMVLDTLRKDLGRLTEVKELVAIILGAFEEGGFTCSEQSRLESIAGTLNRIASHLVVLAGK
;
A
#
# COMPACT_ATOMS: atom_id res chain seq x y z
N MET A 1 2.07 -23.67 -39.91
CA MET A 1 1.11 -22.65 -39.43
C MET A 1 1.77 -21.37 -38.90
N VAL A 2 2.93 -21.44 -38.22
CA VAL A 2 3.66 -20.25 -37.71
C VAL A 2 4.18 -19.31 -38.82
N ASN A 3 4.68 -19.84 -39.94
CA ASN A 3 5.15 -19.02 -41.07
C ASN A 3 4.03 -18.34 -41.88
N LEU A 4 2.80 -18.86 -41.81
CA LEU A 4 1.65 -18.24 -42.48
C LEU A 4 1.12 -17.06 -41.65
N ALA A 5 1.19 -17.14 -40.31
CA ALA A 5 0.81 -16.05 -39.41
C ALA A 5 1.78 -14.85 -39.52
N LEU A 6 3.09 -15.09 -39.63
CA LEU A 6 4.09 -14.03 -39.87
C LEU A 6 3.91 -13.35 -41.24
N GLY A 7 3.58 -14.10 -42.28
CA GLY A 7 3.30 -13.56 -43.61
C GLY A 7 2.04 -12.69 -43.67
N VAL A 8 0.98 -13.06 -42.94
CA VAL A 8 -0.26 -12.29 -42.85
C VAL A 8 -0.07 -11.02 -42.03
N ILE A 9 0.71 -11.05 -40.93
CA ILE A 9 1.07 -9.86 -40.15
C ILE A 9 1.89 -8.88 -41.00
N PHE A 10 2.87 -9.37 -41.78
CA PHE A 10 3.70 -8.52 -42.64
C PHE A 10 2.88 -7.84 -43.75
N LEU A 11 1.89 -8.55 -44.31
CA LEU A 11 0.98 -8.00 -45.32
C LEU A 11 0.02 -6.95 -44.73
N PHE A 12 -0.49 -7.17 -43.52
CA PHE A 12 -1.36 -6.21 -42.81
C PHE A 12 -0.60 -4.95 -42.38
N VAL A 13 0.65 -5.09 -41.92
CA VAL A 13 1.53 -3.97 -41.59
C VAL A 13 1.85 -3.14 -42.85
N SER A 14 2.14 -3.81 -43.97
CA SER A 14 2.42 -3.15 -45.24
C SER A 14 1.18 -2.44 -45.82
N LEU A 15 -0.01 -3.04 -45.71
CA LEU A 15 -1.25 -2.38 -46.13
C LEU A 15 -1.61 -1.18 -45.24
N ARG A 16 -1.43 -1.26 -43.91
CA ARG A 16 -1.65 -0.13 -43.00
C ARG A 16 -0.71 1.05 -43.30
N LEU A 17 0.58 0.76 -43.54
CA LEU A 17 1.59 1.75 -43.95
C LEU A 17 1.26 2.42 -45.30
N VAL A 18 0.64 1.70 -46.23
CA VAL A 18 0.21 2.25 -47.53
C VAL A 18 -1.08 3.07 -47.41
N THR A 19 -2.02 2.69 -46.53
CA THR A 19 -3.24 3.50 -46.25
C THR A 19 -2.99 4.76 -45.40
N LEU A 20 -1.84 4.85 -44.72
CA LEU A 20 -1.42 6.05 -43.97
C LEU A 20 -1.11 7.25 -44.90
N LYS A 21 -0.89 7.04 -46.21
CA LYS A 21 -0.61 8.11 -47.18
C LYS A 21 -1.79 9.07 -47.44
N THR A 22 -2.99 8.79 -46.92
CA THR A 22 -4.17 9.68 -47.05
C THR A 22 -4.70 10.21 -45.71
N GLN A 23 -3.97 10.03 -44.60
CA GLN A 23 -4.38 10.51 -43.29
C GLN A 23 -3.72 11.85 -42.92
N SER A 24 -4.46 12.67 -42.17
CA SER A 24 -4.07 13.99 -41.65
C SER A 24 -2.61 14.02 -41.15
N SER A 25 -1.87 15.07 -41.51
CA SER A 25 -0.48 15.29 -41.06
C SER A 25 -0.34 15.63 -39.57
N SER A 26 -1.45 15.82 -38.85
CA SER A 26 -1.46 16.15 -37.42
C SER A 26 -1.51 14.89 -36.55
N PRO A 27 -0.67 14.78 -35.49
CA PRO A 27 -0.72 13.70 -34.53
C PRO A 27 -2.14 13.44 -33.98
N PRO A 28 -2.64 12.18 -33.96
CA PRO A 28 -3.97 11.87 -33.44
C PRO A 28 -4.23 12.38 -32.02
N CYS A 29 -3.27 12.24 -31.11
CA CYS A 29 -3.37 12.74 -29.74
C CYS A 29 -3.55 14.27 -29.70
N GLU A 30 -2.85 15.01 -30.55
CA GLU A 30 -2.97 16.47 -30.65
C GLU A 30 -4.39 16.88 -31.09
N ARG A 31 -4.94 16.20 -32.10
CA ARG A 31 -6.32 16.46 -32.57
C ARG A 31 -7.36 16.24 -31.48
N ILE A 32 -7.22 15.18 -30.67
CA ILE A 32 -8.15 14.91 -29.56
C ILE A 32 -8.06 15.98 -28.48
N ILE A 33 -6.86 16.46 -28.15
CA ILE A 33 -6.69 17.55 -27.19
C ILE A 33 -7.36 18.84 -27.70
N GLU A 34 -7.16 19.19 -28.96
CA GLU A 34 -7.77 20.39 -29.55
C GLU A 34 -9.31 20.31 -29.58
N GLU A 35 -9.87 19.12 -29.81
CA GLU A 35 -11.31 18.89 -29.73
C GLU A 35 -11.84 18.96 -28.30
N ALA A 36 -11.10 18.43 -27.33
CA ALA A 36 -11.44 18.53 -25.91
C ALA A 36 -11.44 20.01 -25.46
N GLU A 37 -10.41 20.78 -25.81
CA GLU A 37 -10.33 22.22 -25.50
C GLU A 37 -11.45 23.04 -26.17
N ARG A 38 -11.85 22.68 -27.39
CA ARG A 38 -12.99 23.30 -28.08
C ARG A 38 -14.30 22.99 -27.37
N THR A 39 -14.51 21.72 -27.01
CA THR A 39 -15.70 21.25 -26.30
C THR A 39 -15.82 21.91 -24.92
N ASN A 40 -14.74 21.89 -24.14
CA ASN A 40 -14.70 22.47 -22.79
C ASN A 40 -14.95 23.99 -22.81
N ARG A 41 -14.34 24.72 -23.76
CA ARG A 41 -14.61 26.17 -23.94
C ARG A 41 -16.06 26.45 -24.31
N ARG A 42 -16.65 25.65 -25.20
CA ARG A 42 -18.08 25.81 -25.59
C ARG A 42 -19.01 25.58 -24.40
N ASN A 43 -18.69 24.60 -23.56
CA ASN A 43 -19.53 24.23 -22.42
C ASN A 43 -19.30 25.14 -21.20
N GLY A 44 -18.17 25.85 -21.13
CA GLY A 44 -17.78 26.65 -19.96
C GLY A 44 -17.36 25.80 -18.75
N HIS A 45 -17.09 24.51 -18.95
CA HIS A 45 -16.67 23.56 -17.92
C HIS A 45 -15.99 22.34 -18.55
N GLU A 46 -15.32 21.52 -17.74
CA GLU A 46 -14.48 20.39 -18.20
C GLU A 46 -15.05 19.00 -17.85
N ASN A 47 -16.35 18.90 -17.55
CA ASN A 47 -17.02 17.66 -17.11
C ASN A 47 -16.88 16.46 -18.05
N ALA A 48 -16.56 16.66 -19.33
CA ALA A 48 -16.27 15.57 -20.28
C ALA A 48 -14.86 14.98 -20.12
N GLY A 49 -14.03 15.58 -19.26
CA GLY A 49 -12.68 15.16 -18.91
C GLY A 49 -11.66 16.29 -19.04
N PHE A 50 -10.84 16.48 -18.00
CA PHE A 50 -9.71 17.42 -18.02
C PHE A 50 -8.69 16.99 -19.07
N LEU A 51 -8.58 17.71 -20.18
CA LEU A 51 -7.60 17.41 -21.21
C LEU A 51 -7.26 18.69 -21.99
N SER A 52 -6.03 19.18 -21.83
CA SER A 52 -5.52 20.35 -22.55
C SER A 52 -4.03 20.27 -22.78
N LYS A 53 -3.50 21.06 -23.73
CA LYS A 53 -2.06 21.18 -23.95
C LYS A 53 -1.38 21.82 -22.73
N GLU A 54 -2.05 22.74 -22.04
CA GLU A 54 -1.49 23.47 -20.91
C GLU A 54 -1.45 22.63 -19.62
N ALA A 55 -2.54 21.95 -19.28
CA ALA A 55 -2.72 21.29 -17.98
C ALA A 55 -2.64 19.75 -18.04
N GLY A 56 -2.54 19.17 -19.23
CA GLY A 56 -2.60 17.73 -19.44
C GLY A 56 -3.92 17.18 -18.90
N PHE A 57 -3.86 16.23 -17.96
CA PHE A 57 -5.02 15.64 -17.30
C PHE A 57 -5.55 16.43 -16.09
N SER A 58 -5.05 17.64 -15.83
CA SER A 58 -5.47 18.47 -14.68
C SER A 58 -6.51 19.52 -15.11
N PRO A 59 -7.38 19.99 -14.20
CA PRO A 59 -8.31 21.08 -14.49
C PRO A 59 -7.56 22.37 -14.86
N LEU A 60 -8.06 23.09 -15.86
CA LEU A 60 -7.68 24.47 -16.17
C LEU A 60 -8.35 25.44 -15.19
N GLN A 61 -9.60 25.14 -14.80
CA GLN A 61 -10.37 25.97 -13.89
C GLN A 61 -10.71 25.23 -12.60
N ILE A 62 -10.24 25.76 -11.48
CA ILE A 62 -10.41 25.15 -10.15
C ILE A 62 -11.50 25.88 -9.38
N MET A 63 -12.56 25.16 -9.00
CA MET A 63 -13.62 25.68 -8.13
C MET A 63 -13.23 25.53 -6.65
N LYS A 64 -13.08 26.66 -5.95
CA LYS A 64 -12.70 26.71 -4.52
C LYS A 64 -13.89 26.76 -3.57
N ALA A 65 -15.06 27.13 -4.06
CA ALA A 65 -16.31 27.19 -3.31
C ALA A 65 -17.48 26.83 -4.22
N LEU A 66 -18.54 26.31 -3.63
CA LEU A 66 -19.84 26.09 -4.23
C LEU A 66 -20.67 27.39 -4.16
N PRO A 67 -21.76 27.51 -4.94
CA PRO A 67 -22.67 28.63 -4.83
C PRO A 67 -23.31 28.70 -3.43
N PRO A 68 -23.82 29.87 -2.98
CA PRO A 68 -24.42 30.02 -1.65
C PRO A 68 -25.52 29.00 -1.33
N SER A 69 -26.29 28.54 -2.33
CA SER A 69 -27.31 27.49 -2.19
C SER A 69 -26.75 26.15 -1.72
N HIS A 70 -25.45 25.91 -1.89
CA HIS A 70 -24.75 24.67 -1.59
C HIS A 70 -23.60 24.85 -0.59
N ALA A 71 -23.50 26.02 0.07
CA ALA A 71 -22.42 26.34 1.01
C ALA A 71 -22.33 25.36 2.20
N ALA A 72 -23.42 24.66 2.54
CA ALA A 72 -23.42 23.64 3.59
C ALA A 72 -22.46 22.47 3.28
N TRP A 73 -22.21 22.15 2.00
CA TRP A 73 -21.22 21.15 1.61
C TRP A 73 -19.79 21.65 1.81
N ASP A 74 -19.50 22.93 1.52
CA ASP A 74 -18.18 23.51 1.83
C ASP A 74 -17.93 23.60 3.34
N GLN A 75 -18.96 23.97 4.11
CA GLN A 75 -18.89 23.99 5.57
C GLN A 75 -18.60 22.59 6.13
N LEU A 76 -19.24 21.55 5.57
CA LEU A 76 -18.98 20.16 5.96
C LEU A 76 -17.51 19.79 5.78
N VAL A 77 -16.87 20.20 4.67
CA VAL A 77 -15.44 19.99 4.43
C VAL A 77 -14.60 20.62 5.54
N ALA A 78 -14.88 21.87 5.92
CA ALA A 78 -14.16 22.56 6.99
C ALA A 78 -14.31 21.85 8.34
N ASP A 79 -15.45 21.18 8.57
CA ASP A 79 -15.74 20.44 9.80
C ASP A 79 -15.17 19.01 9.82
N LEU A 80 -14.81 18.41 8.68
CA LEU A 80 -14.40 16.99 8.57
C LEU A 80 -13.31 16.58 9.59
N PRO A 81 -12.19 17.33 9.76
CA PRO A 81 -11.16 16.94 10.72
C PRO A 81 -11.70 16.85 12.15
N ARG A 82 -12.58 17.78 12.54
CA ARG A 82 -13.22 17.80 13.86
C ARG A 82 -14.17 16.62 14.01
N LEU A 83 -15.05 16.41 13.03
CA LEU A 83 -16.05 15.32 13.05
C LEU A 83 -15.40 13.94 13.12
N ILE A 84 -14.29 13.75 12.41
CA ILE A 84 -13.49 12.52 12.43
C ILE A 84 -12.82 12.35 13.80
N GLN A 85 -12.24 13.40 14.37
CA GLN A 85 -11.60 13.35 15.70
C GLN A 85 -12.62 12.97 16.80
N SER A 86 -13.80 13.58 16.77
CA SER A 86 -14.87 13.37 17.75
C SER A 86 -15.70 12.11 17.49
N GLN A 87 -15.53 11.45 16.34
CA GLN A 87 -16.34 10.30 15.92
C GLN A 87 -17.85 10.66 15.86
N THR A 88 -18.17 11.77 15.21
CA THR A 88 -19.55 12.30 15.06
C THR A 88 -19.91 12.64 13.62
N ALA A 89 -19.15 12.14 12.65
CA ALA A 89 -19.38 12.34 11.23
C ALA A 89 -20.71 11.71 10.80
N ARG A 90 -21.04 10.49 11.25
CA ARG A 90 -22.31 9.83 10.87
C ARG A 90 -23.53 10.60 11.34
N ASP A 91 -23.54 11.02 12.61
CA ASP A 91 -24.64 11.82 13.18
C ASP A 91 -24.80 13.15 12.42
N THR A 92 -23.69 13.85 12.17
CA THR A 92 -23.72 15.15 11.49
C THR A 92 -24.20 15.04 10.04
N VAL A 93 -23.68 14.06 9.29
CA VAL A 93 -24.04 13.85 7.88
C VAL A 93 -25.49 13.36 7.74
N THR A 94 -25.98 12.55 8.67
CA THR A 94 -27.39 12.12 8.70
C THR A 94 -28.35 13.29 8.87
N LYS A 95 -27.94 14.33 9.62
CA LYS A 95 -28.71 15.56 9.83
C LYS A 95 -28.48 16.63 8.75
N LEU A 96 -27.61 16.38 7.78
CA LEU A 96 -27.34 17.32 6.70
C LEU A 96 -28.61 17.55 5.88
N PRO A 97 -28.94 18.80 5.50
CA PRO A 97 -30.06 19.06 4.60
C PRO A 97 -29.84 18.36 3.26
N LEU A 98 -30.91 17.79 2.70
CA LEU A 98 -30.90 17.32 1.31
C LEU A 98 -30.89 18.53 0.38
N LEU A 99 -29.78 18.73 -0.31
CA LEU A 99 -29.61 19.82 -1.28
C LEU A 99 -29.90 19.31 -2.70
N ASP A 100 -30.63 20.11 -3.48
CA ASP A 100 -30.97 19.77 -4.85
C ASP A 100 -29.76 19.92 -5.78
N ALA A 101 -29.32 18.81 -6.37
CA ALA A 101 -28.23 18.76 -7.34
C ALA A 101 -28.71 18.71 -8.80
N SER A 102 -29.96 19.11 -9.07
CA SER A 102 -30.51 19.26 -10.42
C SER A 102 -29.78 20.33 -11.24
N PRO A 103 -29.88 20.31 -12.58
CA PRO A 103 -29.37 21.38 -13.45
C PRO A 103 -29.89 22.77 -13.08
N GLU A 104 -31.10 22.86 -12.54
CA GLU A 104 -31.74 24.12 -12.15
C GLU A 104 -31.13 24.71 -10.86
N ALA A 105 -30.70 23.86 -9.93
CA ALA A 105 -30.20 24.28 -8.62
C ALA A 105 -28.66 24.39 -8.52
N LEU A 106 -27.94 23.53 -9.24
CA LEU A 106 -26.47 23.47 -9.22
C LEU A 106 -25.90 23.56 -10.64
N PRO A 107 -25.24 24.66 -11.03
CA PRO A 107 -24.64 24.80 -12.35
C PRO A 107 -23.53 23.77 -12.64
N ASP A 108 -23.40 23.36 -13.91
CA ASP A 108 -22.48 22.28 -14.33
C ASP A 108 -21.01 22.53 -13.96
N ILE A 109 -20.57 23.79 -13.90
CA ILE A 109 -19.20 24.17 -13.53
C ILE A 109 -18.80 23.70 -12.11
N TYR A 110 -19.77 23.48 -11.23
CA TYR A 110 -19.54 23.05 -9.85
C TYR A 110 -19.55 21.53 -9.66
N LEU A 111 -19.92 20.74 -10.68
CA LEU A 111 -20.18 19.31 -10.52
C LEU A 111 -18.96 18.53 -10.04
N GLN A 112 -17.77 18.83 -10.56
CA GLN A 112 -16.56 18.13 -10.10
C GLN A 112 -16.27 18.39 -8.62
N ARG A 113 -16.39 19.66 -8.16
CA ARG A 113 -16.22 19.98 -6.74
C ARG A 113 -17.25 19.26 -5.87
N ALA A 114 -18.52 19.29 -6.28
CA ALA A 114 -19.58 18.59 -5.58
C ALA A 114 -19.32 17.07 -5.51
N ALA A 115 -18.85 16.45 -6.60
CA ALA A 115 -18.50 15.03 -6.63
C ALA A 115 -17.35 14.69 -5.66
N THR A 116 -16.32 15.54 -5.60
CA THR A 116 -15.21 15.38 -4.65
C THR A 116 -15.70 15.48 -3.21
N ILE A 117 -16.49 16.51 -2.87
CA ILE A 117 -16.99 16.68 -1.49
C ILE A 117 -17.88 15.50 -1.09
N LEU A 118 -18.92 15.20 -1.88
CA LEU A 118 -19.88 14.15 -1.57
C LEU A 118 -19.21 12.76 -1.51
N GLY A 119 -18.30 12.47 -2.44
CA GLY A 119 -17.55 11.22 -2.44
C GLY A 119 -16.61 11.08 -1.23
N MET A 120 -15.84 12.13 -0.90
CA MET A 120 -14.98 12.12 0.28
C MET A 120 -15.80 11.97 1.57
N THR A 121 -16.90 12.70 1.70
CA THR A 121 -17.81 12.59 2.85
C THR A 121 -18.40 11.18 2.96
N ALA A 122 -18.81 10.55 1.84
CA ALA A 122 -19.34 9.19 1.86
C ALA A 122 -18.29 8.18 2.34
N HIS A 123 -17.05 8.32 1.87
CA HIS A 123 -15.94 7.49 2.33
C HIS A 123 -15.58 7.76 3.80
N VAL A 124 -15.63 9.00 4.27
CA VAL A 124 -15.48 9.33 5.70
C VAL A 124 -16.57 8.67 6.54
N PHE A 125 -17.84 8.80 6.12
CA PHE A 125 -19.00 8.24 6.81
C PHE A 125 -18.85 6.72 7.04
N VAL A 126 -18.37 6.00 6.04
CA VAL A 126 -18.26 4.53 6.06
C VAL A 126 -16.94 4.04 6.64
N ARG A 127 -15.82 4.74 6.41
CA ARG A 127 -14.46 4.22 6.69
C ARG A 127 -13.75 4.88 7.86
N MET A 128 -14.20 6.05 8.31
CA MET A 128 -13.50 6.83 9.35
C MET A 128 -14.23 6.87 10.70
N GLU A 129 -15.44 6.32 10.75
CA GLU A 129 -16.25 6.15 11.95
C GLU A 129 -16.83 4.74 11.98
N GLY A 130 -16.91 4.13 13.17
CA GLY A 130 -17.35 2.75 13.37
C GLY A 130 -16.22 1.72 13.40
N SER A 131 -16.59 0.45 13.60
CA SER A 131 -15.68 -0.71 13.67
C SER A 131 -16.06 -1.80 12.65
N GLU A 132 -16.79 -1.43 11.59
CA GLU A 132 -17.14 -2.36 10.52
C GLU A 132 -15.88 -2.91 9.85
N PRO A 133 -15.83 -4.23 9.58
CA PRO A 133 -14.71 -4.81 8.84
C PRO A 133 -14.52 -4.11 7.49
N LEU A 134 -13.27 -3.79 7.13
CA LEU A 134 -12.96 -3.17 5.83
C LEU A 134 -13.41 -4.04 4.64
N THR A 135 -13.52 -5.36 4.86
CA THR A 135 -13.96 -6.36 3.90
C THR A 135 -15.48 -6.41 3.71
N LEU A 136 -16.27 -5.79 4.59
CA LEU A 136 -17.71 -5.76 4.48
C LEU A 136 -18.14 -5.00 3.22
N LYS A 137 -19.05 -5.62 2.44
CA LYS A 137 -19.62 -5.06 1.22
C LYS A 137 -21.15 -5.09 1.26
N TYR A 138 -21.77 -3.94 0.99
CA TYR A 138 -23.21 -3.72 0.84
C TYR A 138 -23.67 -3.96 -0.59
N ASN A 139 -24.98 -4.15 -0.81
CA ASN A 139 -25.54 -4.33 -2.14
C ASN A 139 -25.70 -2.99 -2.87
N GLY A 140 -25.95 -1.91 -2.14
CA GLY A 140 -26.04 -0.56 -2.67
C GLY A 140 -25.58 0.50 -1.66
N HIS A 141 -25.59 1.76 -2.10
CA HIS A 141 -25.20 2.89 -1.25
C HIS A 141 -26.24 3.19 -0.18
N GLY A 142 -27.53 3.14 -0.52
CA GLY A 142 -28.64 3.36 0.43
C GLY A 142 -28.78 2.32 1.55
N ASP A 143 -28.03 1.22 1.50
CA ASP A 143 -27.95 0.27 2.63
C ASP A 143 -27.23 0.88 3.86
N ILE A 144 -26.44 1.95 3.66
CA ILE A 144 -25.62 2.57 4.70
C ILE A 144 -25.65 4.10 4.67
N LEU A 145 -25.71 4.73 3.50
CA LEU A 145 -25.65 6.18 3.39
C LEU A 145 -27.02 6.84 3.64
N PRO A 146 -27.06 8.02 4.27
CA PRO A 146 -28.30 8.77 4.40
C PRO A 146 -28.72 9.39 3.04
N PRO A 147 -30.03 9.63 2.82
CA PRO A 147 -30.53 10.22 1.57
C PRO A 147 -29.92 11.59 1.25
N SER A 148 -29.57 12.38 2.26
CA SER A 148 -28.90 13.69 2.14
C SER A 148 -27.55 13.62 1.44
N LEU A 149 -26.92 12.43 1.41
CA LEU A 149 -25.65 12.20 0.75
C LEU A 149 -25.81 11.37 -0.53
N GLU A 150 -26.56 10.26 -0.46
CA GLU A 150 -26.70 9.33 -1.59
C GLU A 150 -27.38 9.98 -2.81
N ILE A 151 -28.50 10.69 -2.59
CA ILE A 151 -29.31 11.25 -3.66
C ILE A 151 -28.55 12.31 -4.47
N PRO A 152 -28.03 13.40 -3.84
CA PRO A 152 -27.30 14.41 -4.60
C PRO A 152 -26.04 13.85 -5.24
N TRP A 153 -25.33 12.91 -4.59
CA TRP A 153 -24.14 12.30 -5.16
C TRP A 153 -24.47 11.49 -6.41
N THR A 154 -25.57 10.75 -6.39
CA THR A 154 -26.08 10.01 -7.56
C THR A 154 -26.40 10.96 -8.72
N VAL A 155 -27.07 12.09 -8.45
CA VAL A 155 -27.43 13.08 -9.47
C VAL A 155 -26.17 13.73 -10.06
N VAL A 156 -25.23 14.17 -9.20
CA VAL A 156 -23.95 14.76 -9.64
C VAL A 156 -23.16 13.78 -10.50
N CYS A 157 -23.00 12.53 -10.06
CA CYS A 157 -22.25 11.53 -10.82
C CYS A 157 -22.91 11.23 -12.17
N ARG A 158 -24.25 11.14 -12.23
CA ARG A 158 -24.97 10.96 -13.51
C ARG A 158 -24.74 12.13 -14.46
N ARG A 159 -24.79 13.38 -13.96
CA ARG A 159 -24.52 14.59 -14.76
C ARG A 159 -23.07 14.67 -15.23
N LEU A 160 -22.12 14.09 -14.48
CA LEU A 160 -20.73 13.87 -14.90
C LEU A 160 -20.56 12.69 -15.88
N GLY A 161 -21.65 12.04 -16.30
CA GLY A 161 -21.60 10.90 -17.22
C GLY A 161 -21.14 9.58 -16.58
N ARG A 162 -21.18 9.47 -15.25
CA ARG A 162 -20.79 8.25 -14.52
C ARG A 162 -22.01 7.34 -14.35
N PRO A 163 -21.84 6.00 -14.46
CA PRO A 163 -22.96 5.07 -14.36
C PRO A 163 -23.50 4.92 -12.93
N ALA A 164 -22.65 5.16 -11.93
CA ALA A 164 -23.00 5.05 -10.51
C ALA A 164 -22.14 6.03 -9.68
N PRO A 165 -22.61 6.42 -8.48
CA PRO A 165 -21.80 7.20 -7.56
C PRO A 165 -20.59 6.40 -7.06
N ALA A 166 -19.41 6.99 -7.20
CA ALA A 166 -18.13 6.42 -6.83
C ALA A 166 -17.10 7.52 -6.57
N LEU A 167 -16.26 7.36 -5.55
CA LEU A 167 -15.07 8.19 -5.38
C LEU A 167 -14.01 7.70 -6.34
N THR A 168 -13.69 8.53 -7.33
CA THR A 168 -12.70 8.22 -8.36
C THR A 168 -11.35 8.85 -8.03
N TYR A 169 -10.30 8.41 -8.71
CA TYR A 169 -8.99 9.05 -8.66
C TYR A 169 -9.05 10.52 -9.13
N VAL A 170 -9.96 10.85 -10.04
CA VAL A 170 -10.20 12.23 -10.48
C VAL A 170 -10.64 13.08 -9.30
N ASP A 171 -11.60 12.56 -8.52
CA ASP A 171 -12.18 13.28 -7.40
C ASP A 171 -11.18 13.49 -6.27
N GLY A 172 -10.46 12.43 -5.86
CA GLY A 172 -9.62 12.46 -4.66
C GLY A 172 -8.22 13.04 -4.86
N VAL A 173 -7.74 13.09 -6.11
CA VAL A 173 -6.38 13.51 -6.45
C VAL A 173 -6.39 14.61 -7.51
N VAL A 174 -6.81 14.31 -8.73
CA VAL A 174 -6.61 15.19 -9.90
C VAL A 174 -7.35 16.52 -9.76
N ALA A 175 -8.55 16.53 -9.19
CA ALA A 175 -9.35 17.74 -8.99
C ALA A 175 -9.24 18.30 -7.55
N ASN A 176 -8.52 17.63 -6.64
CA ASN A 176 -8.57 17.94 -5.21
C ASN A 176 -7.46 18.88 -4.74
N PHE A 177 -7.10 19.90 -5.53
CA PHE A 177 -6.03 20.81 -5.14
C PHE A 177 -6.16 22.21 -5.72
N THR A 178 -5.45 23.14 -5.09
CA THR A 178 -5.06 24.43 -5.66
C THR A 178 -3.53 24.53 -5.59
N SER A 179 -2.92 25.40 -6.40
CA SER A 179 -1.49 25.68 -6.31
C SER A 179 -1.21 27.18 -6.41
N THR A 180 -0.09 27.62 -5.83
CA THR A 180 0.45 28.98 -6.01
C THR A 180 1.39 29.07 -7.23
N SER A 181 1.65 27.96 -7.92
CA SER A 181 2.47 27.95 -9.14
C SER A 181 1.79 28.70 -10.29
N SER A 182 2.57 29.45 -11.05
CA SER A 182 2.11 30.11 -12.28
C SER A 182 2.03 29.16 -13.49
N SER A 183 2.49 27.91 -13.34
CA SER A 183 2.47 26.89 -14.39
C SER A 183 1.95 25.55 -13.86
N HIS A 184 1.11 24.90 -14.65
CA HIS A 184 0.51 23.61 -14.32
C HIS A 184 1.55 22.49 -14.15
N SER A 185 2.64 22.52 -14.94
CA SER A 185 3.77 21.57 -14.78
C SER A 185 4.69 21.95 -13.60
N GLY A 186 4.55 23.17 -13.09
CA GLY A 186 5.28 23.70 -11.93
C GLY A 186 4.63 23.39 -10.58
N VAL A 187 3.52 22.64 -10.54
CA VAL A 187 2.92 22.17 -9.28
C VAL A 187 3.88 21.20 -8.59
N THR A 188 4.08 21.39 -7.29
CA THR A 188 4.88 20.52 -6.42
C THR A 188 4.21 20.38 -5.05
N LEU A 189 4.64 19.38 -4.28
CA LEU A 189 4.20 19.17 -2.90
C LEU A 189 4.30 20.44 -2.02
N GLU A 190 5.28 21.30 -2.28
CA GLU A 190 5.53 22.52 -1.50
C GLU A 190 4.62 23.70 -1.85
N ASN A 191 3.94 23.68 -3.00
CA ASN A 191 3.14 24.80 -3.48
C ASN A 191 1.67 24.45 -3.75
N LEU A 192 1.26 23.22 -3.44
CA LEU A 192 -0.14 22.77 -3.52
C LEU A 192 -0.80 22.80 -2.15
N GLU A 193 -2.13 22.94 -2.15
CA GLU A 193 -3.00 22.77 -0.99
C GLU A 193 -4.21 21.92 -1.40
N LEU A 194 -4.67 21.04 -0.52
CA LEU A 194 -5.84 20.19 -0.79
C LEU A 194 -7.14 21.01 -0.65
N LEU A 195 -8.09 20.77 -1.56
CA LEU A 195 -9.40 21.44 -1.51
C LEU A 195 -10.35 20.78 -0.51
N VAL A 196 -10.26 19.46 -0.37
CA VAL A 196 -11.06 18.63 0.54
C VAL A 196 -10.11 17.76 1.37
N PRO A 197 -9.40 18.34 2.36
CA PRO A 197 -8.67 17.56 3.35
C PRO A 197 -9.66 16.90 4.32
N THR A 198 -9.60 15.57 4.48
CA THR A 198 -10.49 14.85 5.40
C THR A 198 -9.99 14.93 6.84
N VAL A 199 -8.69 14.72 7.06
CA VAL A 199 -8.06 14.72 8.39
C VAL A 199 -7.08 15.88 8.57
N GLY A 200 -6.59 16.46 7.47
CA GLY A 200 -5.66 17.59 7.44
C GLY A 200 -4.25 17.26 7.92
N THR A 201 -3.89 15.98 8.06
CA THR A 201 -2.58 15.58 8.58
C THR A 201 -1.49 15.72 7.51
N LYS A 202 -0.23 15.70 7.98
CA LYS A 202 0.93 15.68 7.08
C LYS A 202 0.89 14.46 6.16
N GLU A 203 0.44 13.31 6.66
CA GLU A 203 0.33 12.06 5.89
C GLU A 203 -0.65 12.21 4.74
N GLU A 204 -1.81 12.84 4.96
CA GLU A 204 -2.80 13.12 3.92
C GLU A 204 -2.26 14.08 2.86
N HIS A 205 -1.73 15.23 3.30
CA HIS A 205 -1.15 16.24 2.41
C HIS A 205 -0.01 15.65 1.56
N THR A 206 0.90 14.92 2.20
CA THR A 206 2.09 14.38 1.53
C THR A 206 1.72 13.26 0.56
N PHE A 207 0.89 12.32 0.98
CA PHE A 207 0.52 11.18 0.13
C PHE A 207 -0.26 11.63 -1.10
N ILE A 208 -1.32 12.43 -0.93
CA ILE A 208 -2.13 12.93 -2.04
C ILE A 208 -1.33 13.96 -2.87
N GLY A 209 -0.56 14.82 -2.22
CA GLY A 209 0.25 15.84 -2.88
C GLY A 209 1.34 15.27 -3.80
N ILE A 210 1.99 14.17 -3.42
CA ILE A 210 2.95 13.48 -4.30
C ILE A 210 2.25 12.96 -5.57
N MET A 211 1.03 12.44 -5.44
CA MET A 211 0.26 11.95 -6.58
C MET A 211 -0.18 13.09 -7.52
N ILE A 212 -0.56 14.25 -6.96
CA ILE A 212 -0.84 15.47 -7.72
C ILE A 212 0.44 15.96 -8.44
N GLU A 213 1.57 15.98 -7.75
CA GLU A 213 2.85 16.39 -8.36
C GLU A 213 3.26 15.44 -9.49
N ILE A 214 3.07 14.12 -9.34
CA ILE A 214 3.26 13.15 -10.42
C ILE A 214 2.36 13.54 -11.60
N ASN A 215 1.07 13.80 -11.37
CA ASN A 215 0.15 14.22 -12.43
C ASN A 215 0.65 15.48 -13.17
N ALA A 216 1.17 16.48 -12.46
CA ALA A 216 1.76 17.67 -13.06
C ALA A 216 3.01 17.35 -13.92
N LYS A 217 3.86 16.39 -13.50
CA LYS A 217 5.02 15.96 -14.29
C LYS A 217 4.66 15.11 -15.51
N THR A 218 3.39 14.72 -15.67
CA THR A 218 2.92 13.99 -16.86
C THR A 218 2.67 14.91 -18.05
N ILE A 219 2.47 16.21 -17.82
CA ILE A 219 2.23 17.21 -18.88
C ILE A 219 3.34 17.20 -19.94
N PRO A 220 4.64 17.33 -19.58
CA PRO A 220 5.72 17.26 -20.57
C PRO A 220 5.83 15.87 -21.23
N ILE A 221 5.47 14.78 -20.53
CA ILE A 221 5.47 13.43 -21.11
C ILE A 221 4.43 13.34 -22.23
N LEU A 222 3.22 13.86 -21.98
CA LEU A 222 2.14 13.94 -22.96
C LEU A 222 2.59 14.72 -24.21
N HIS A 223 3.30 15.85 -24.06
CA HIS A 223 3.86 16.59 -25.20
C HIS A 223 4.89 15.78 -25.99
N GLN A 224 5.79 15.08 -25.29
CA GLN A 224 6.78 14.23 -25.97
C GLN A 224 6.12 13.06 -26.72
N ILE A 225 5.01 12.50 -26.22
CA ILE A 225 4.25 11.47 -26.95
C ILE A 225 3.65 12.02 -28.26
N ILE A 226 3.12 13.24 -28.23
CA ILE A 226 2.59 13.92 -29.43
C ILE A 226 3.71 14.12 -30.47
N GLU A 227 4.87 14.60 -30.04
CA GLU A 227 6.02 14.78 -30.93
C GLU A 227 6.56 13.44 -31.46
N ALA A 228 6.53 12.37 -30.64
CA ALA A 228 6.86 11.04 -31.13
C ALA A 228 5.92 10.58 -32.25
N GLN A 229 4.60 10.79 -32.11
CA GLN A 229 3.64 10.51 -33.19
C GLN A 229 3.93 11.35 -34.43
N ARG A 230 4.28 12.64 -34.27
CA ARG A 230 4.66 13.54 -35.36
C ARG A 230 5.85 12.99 -36.14
N PHE A 231 6.92 12.62 -35.45
CA PHE A 231 8.14 12.12 -36.09
C PHE A 231 7.96 10.74 -36.72
N VAL A 232 7.07 9.90 -36.20
CA VAL A 232 6.67 8.67 -36.88
C VAL A 232 5.94 8.98 -38.19
N LEU A 233 4.98 9.92 -38.18
CA LEU A 233 4.24 10.33 -39.39
C LEU A 233 5.13 10.94 -40.47
N THR A 234 6.17 11.69 -40.08
CA THR A 234 7.13 12.29 -41.00
C THR A 234 8.34 11.40 -41.30
N ASN A 235 8.41 10.19 -40.72
CA ASN A 235 9.53 9.27 -40.83
C ASN A 235 10.88 9.87 -40.42
N ASP A 236 10.90 10.70 -39.37
CA ASP A 236 12.10 11.35 -38.83
C ASP A 236 12.66 10.57 -37.62
N SER A 237 13.45 9.53 -37.91
CA SER A 237 14.09 8.71 -36.87
C SER A 237 15.01 9.51 -35.95
N SER A 238 15.73 10.50 -36.50
CA SER A 238 16.71 11.29 -35.75
C SER A 238 16.05 12.12 -34.65
N SER A 239 14.96 12.82 -34.97
CA SER A 239 14.20 13.58 -33.97
C SER A 239 13.47 12.65 -33.00
N LEU A 240 12.94 11.51 -33.47
CA LEU A 240 12.32 10.51 -32.61
C LEU A 240 13.29 10.01 -31.52
N LYS A 241 14.56 9.74 -31.85
CA LYS A 241 15.59 9.36 -30.86
C LYS A 241 15.73 10.40 -29.75
N ASN A 242 15.69 11.69 -30.09
CA ASN A 242 15.76 12.77 -29.10
C ASN A 242 14.51 12.80 -28.21
N THR A 243 13.33 12.60 -28.78
CA THR A 243 12.07 12.46 -28.03
C THR A 243 12.11 11.28 -27.07
N ILE A 244 12.60 10.11 -27.48
CA ILE A 244 12.75 8.93 -26.59
C ILE A 244 13.74 9.20 -25.44
N ARG A 245 14.85 9.90 -25.70
CA ARG A 245 15.79 10.34 -24.64
C ARG A 245 15.12 11.30 -23.64
N SER A 246 14.32 12.23 -24.14
CA SER A 246 13.54 13.17 -23.30
C SER A 246 12.54 12.42 -22.42
N LEU A 247 11.76 11.51 -23.01
CA LEU A 247 10.83 10.63 -22.29
C LEU A 247 11.53 9.83 -21.19
N HIS A 248 12.67 9.22 -21.48
CA HIS A 248 13.47 8.51 -20.47
C HIS A 248 13.85 9.40 -19.28
N SER A 249 14.26 10.64 -19.54
CA SER A 249 14.58 11.62 -18.49
C SER A 249 13.35 11.98 -17.65
N LEU A 250 12.20 12.20 -18.29
CA LEU A 250 10.94 12.56 -17.63
C LEU A 250 10.38 11.40 -16.77
N ILE A 251 10.52 10.15 -17.22
CA ILE A 251 10.16 8.97 -16.40
C ILE A 251 11.05 8.90 -15.16
N LYS A 252 12.38 9.09 -15.31
CA LYS A 252 13.29 9.17 -14.17
C LYS A 252 12.93 10.31 -13.21
N GLN A 253 12.49 11.47 -13.72
CA GLN A 253 12.00 12.56 -12.89
C GLN A 253 10.75 12.16 -12.11
N THR A 254 9.81 11.47 -12.75
CA THR A 254 8.59 10.94 -12.11
C THR A 254 8.95 9.96 -10.99
N THR A 255 9.92 9.07 -11.20
CA THR A 255 10.43 8.18 -10.15
C THR A 255 11.05 8.95 -8.98
N ARG A 256 11.72 10.08 -9.23
CA ARG A 256 12.25 10.96 -8.16
C ARG A 256 11.13 11.68 -7.39
N VAL A 257 10.02 12.01 -8.03
CA VAL A 257 8.84 12.54 -7.30
C VAL A 257 8.26 11.44 -6.41
N LEU A 258 8.09 10.23 -6.93
CA LEU A 258 7.62 9.10 -6.14
C LEU A 258 8.56 8.76 -4.97
N SER A 259 9.88 8.98 -5.12
CA SER A 259 10.83 8.73 -4.03
C SER A 259 10.66 9.67 -2.82
N LYS A 260 9.96 10.80 -2.99
CA LYS A 260 9.54 11.66 -1.88
C LYS A 260 8.65 10.90 -0.88
N LEU A 261 7.91 9.87 -1.34
CA LEU A 261 7.17 8.96 -0.49
C LEU A 261 8.17 8.15 0.35
N ASN A 262 8.33 8.54 1.61
CA ASN A 262 9.42 8.04 2.43
C ASN A 262 8.99 7.85 3.88
N ALA A 263 9.28 6.68 4.43
CA ALA A 263 8.96 6.35 5.82
C ALA A 263 10.10 6.67 6.79
N SER A 264 11.28 7.07 6.32
CA SER A 264 12.36 7.58 7.17
C SER A 264 11.98 8.91 7.81
N ARG A 265 12.10 8.99 9.14
CA ARG A 265 11.91 10.23 9.91
C ARG A 265 12.89 11.34 9.52
N ALA A 266 14.06 10.98 8.99
CA ALA A 266 15.06 11.93 8.52
C ALA A 266 14.70 12.59 7.18
N HIS A 267 13.71 12.06 6.46
CA HIS A 267 13.29 12.61 5.17
C HIS A 267 12.30 13.77 5.35
N LYS A 268 12.48 14.87 4.60
CA LYS A 268 11.60 16.06 4.69
C LYS A 268 10.11 15.71 4.51
N ALA A 269 9.82 14.91 3.47
CA ALA A 269 8.48 14.40 3.16
C ALA A 269 8.16 13.09 3.91
N HIS A 270 8.70 12.89 5.12
CA HIS A 270 8.38 11.74 5.96
C HIS A 270 6.87 11.57 6.12
N ILE A 271 6.39 10.36 5.83
CA ILE A 271 5.05 9.86 6.16
C ILE A 271 5.23 8.76 7.19
N ASP A 272 4.51 8.87 8.30
CA ASP A 272 4.42 7.83 9.30
C ASP A 272 3.50 6.71 8.79
N PRO A 273 4.01 5.48 8.55
CA PRO A 273 3.19 4.41 8.00
C PRO A 273 2.04 3.99 8.93
N VAL A 274 2.17 4.17 10.25
CA VAL A 274 1.09 3.86 11.21
C VAL A 274 -0.04 4.87 11.07
N LEU A 275 0.28 6.17 11.14
CA LEU A 275 -0.73 7.22 11.02
C LEU A 275 -1.36 7.23 9.63
N TRP A 276 -0.58 7.04 8.58
CA TRP A 276 -1.08 6.92 7.21
C TRP A 276 -2.08 5.76 7.07
N THR A 277 -1.79 4.60 7.68
CA THR A 277 -2.69 3.44 7.62
C THR A 277 -4.05 3.74 8.26
N LEU A 278 -4.04 4.34 9.45
CA LEU A 278 -5.25 4.60 10.24
C LEU A 278 -6.04 5.83 9.78
N THR A 279 -5.50 6.57 8.81
CA THR A 279 -6.15 7.76 8.25
C THR A 279 -6.35 7.60 6.74
N VAL A 280 -5.32 7.86 5.94
CA VAL A 280 -5.41 7.99 4.48
C VAL A 280 -5.66 6.65 3.79
N ALA A 281 -5.00 5.58 4.22
CA ALA A 281 -4.92 4.34 3.46
C ALA A 281 -6.27 3.60 3.32
N ASN A 282 -7.15 3.77 4.31
CA ASN A 282 -8.47 3.14 4.34
C ASN A 282 -9.52 3.95 3.60
N LEU A 283 -9.28 5.25 3.38
CA LEU A 283 -10.26 6.16 2.81
C LEU A 283 -10.72 5.70 1.43
N GLY A 284 -9.82 5.25 0.55
CA GLY A 284 -10.18 4.84 -0.82
C GLY A 284 -10.91 3.50 -0.95
N ILE A 285 -11.12 2.73 0.13
CA ILE A 285 -11.67 1.37 0.07
C ILE A 285 -13.20 1.42 -0.22
N PRO A 286 -13.68 0.87 -1.35
CA PRO A 286 -15.10 0.89 -1.69
C PRO A 286 -15.89 -0.05 -0.76
N TRP A 287 -17.16 0.22 -0.50
CA TRP A 287 -18.02 -0.65 0.34
C TRP A 287 -19.19 -1.29 -0.42
N VAL A 288 -19.38 -0.99 -1.69
CA VAL A 288 -20.43 -1.61 -2.51
C VAL A 288 -19.84 -2.75 -3.35
N LYS A 289 -20.59 -3.85 -3.51
CA LYS A 289 -20.16 -5.00 -4.33
C LYS A 289 -19.89 -4.58 -5.78
N GLY A 290 -18.79 -5.09 -6.35
CA GLY A 290 -18.41 -4.82 -7.74
C GLY A 290 -17.83 -3.43 -8.02
N MET A 291 -17.79 -2.53 -7.03
CA MET A 291 -17.21 -1.19 -7.19
C MET A 291 -15.69 -1.21 -7.04
N VAL A 292 -15.02 -0.44 -7.90
CA VAL A 292 -13.57 -0.20 -7.84
C VAL A 292 -13.30 1.00 -6.92
N GLY A 293 -12.23 0.92 -6.13
CA GLY A 293 -11.82 2.00 -5.24
C GLY A 293 -10.99 3.08 -5.93
N ALA A 294 -10.71 4.16 -5.19
CA ALA A 294 -9.82 5.24 -5.65
C ALA A 294 -8.34 4.82 -5.54
N ALA A 295 -7.95 3.82 -6.33
CA ALA A 295 -6.64 3.20 -6.30
C ALA A 295 -5.62 3.94 -7.19
N GLY A 296 -4.32 3.79 -6.88
CA GLY A 296 -3.24 4.34 -7.71
C GLY A 296 -3.19 3.78 -9.13
N THR A 297 -3.72 2.56 -9.33
CA THR A 297 -3.96 1.94 -10.64
C THR A 297 -4.80 2.82 -11.56
N ALA A 298 -5.64 3.71 -11.00
CA ALA A 298 -6.51 4.60 -11.75
C ALA A 298 -5.89 5.94 -12.13
N HIS A 299 -4.59 6.14 -11.90
CA HIS A 299 -3.88 7.34 -12.36
C HIS A 299 -3.74 7.33 -13.89
N PRO A 300 -4.15 8.39 -14.62
CA PRO A 300 -4.12 8.41 -16.10
C PRO A 300 -2.75 8.18 -16.71
N PHE A 301 -1.66 8.52 -16.00
CA PHE A 301 -0.29 8.27 -16.42
C PHE A 301 -0.03 6.81 -16.74
N PHE A 302 -0.45 5.86 -15.89
CA PHE A 302 -0.18 4.45 -16.12
C PHE A 302 -0.90 3.93 -17.36
N HIS A 303 -2.13 4.38 -17.60
CA HIS A 303 -2.87 3.98 -18.80
C HIS A 303 -2.30 4.62 -20.06
N MET A 304 -1.91 5.90 -20.00
CA MET A 304 -1.20 6.57 -21.09
C MET A 304 0.08 5.83 -21.46
N MET A 305 0.90 5.50 -20.47
CA MET A 305 2.15 4.79 -20.70
C MET A 305 1.92 3.36 -21.20
N ASP A 306 0.90 2.67 -20.69
CA ASP A 306 0.54 1.32 -21.15
C ASP A 306 0.17 1.32 -22.64
N GLU A 307 -0.63 2.29 -23.11
CA GLU A 307 -0.93 2.43 -24.54
C GLU A 307 0.32 2.80 -25.34
N PHE A 308 1.14 3.74 -24.85
CA PHE A 308 2.35 4.19 -25.55
C PHE A 308 3.40 3.08 -25.70
N THR A 309 3.60 2.27 -24.66
CA THR A 309 4.57 1.16 -24.68
C THR A 309 3.99 -0.13 -25.26
N GLY A 310 2.68 -0.18 -25.56
CA GLY A 310 2.04 -1.31 -26.21
C GLY A 310 1.71 -2.48 -25.29
N ARG A 311 1.25 -2.24 -24.05
CA ARG A 311 0.76 -3.31 -23.16
C ARG A 311 -0.50 -3.96 -23.75
N PHE A 312 -0.41 -5.24 -24.11
CA PHE A 312 -1.51 -5.99 -24.71
C PHE A 312 -2.20 -6.99 -23.75
N GLU A 313 -1.58 -7.36 -22.62
CA GLU A 313 -2.16 -8.28 -21.63
C GLU A 313 -2.65 -7.57 -20.36
N TYR A 314 -3.81 -8.03 -19.87
CA TYR A 314 -4.50 -7.55 -18.66
C TYR A 314 -5.10 -8.73 -17.87
N LEU A 315 -4.32 -9.80 -17.69
CA LEU A 315 -4.79 -11.07 -17.12
C LEU A 315 -4.78 -11.07 -15.59
N THR A 316 -3.86 -10.32 -14.98
CA THR A 316 -3.73 -10.13 -13.52
C THR A 316 -4.91 -9.36 -12.94
N GLY A 317 -5.11 -9.45 -11.62
CA GLY A 317 -6.15 -8.66 -10.94
C GLY A 317 -6.01 -7.15 -11.18
N ILE A 318 -4.77 -6.64 -11.13
CA ILE A 318 -4.44 -5.25 -11.46
C ILE A 318 -4.71 -4.93 -12.94
N GLY A 319 -4.43 -5.86 -13.85
CA GLY A 319 -4.75 -5.73 -15.26
C GLY A 319 -6.25 -5.60 -15.51
N GLN A 320 -7.05 -6.50 -14.95
CA GLN A 320 -8.51 -6.49 -15.07
C GLN A 320 -9.12 -5.21 -14.49
N GLU A 321 -8.65 -4.77 -13.32
CA GLU A 321 -9.08 -3.52 -12.72
C GLU A 321 -8.75 -2.31 -13.61
N ALA A 322 -7.56 -2.28 -14.22
CA ALA A 322 -7.19 -1.21 -15.13
C ALA A 322 -8.16 -1.08 -16.31
N GLN A 323 -8.71 -2.20 -16.81
CA GLN A 323 -9.74 -2.18 -17.85
C GLN A 323 -11.06 -1.61 -17.35
N ILE A 324 -11.50 -2.00 -16.15
CA ILE A 324 -12.72 -1.45 -15.52
C ILE A 324 -12.56 0.07 -15.33
N VAL A 325 -11.44 0.52 -14.80
CA VAL A 325 -11.15 1.95 -14.61
C VAL A 325 -11.21 2.71 -15.93
N ARG A 326 -10.55 2.20 -16.98
CA ARG A 326 -10.58 2.83 -18.32
C ARG A 326 -11.99 2.99 -18.85
N ALA A 327 -12.86 2.01 -18.63
CA ALA A 327 -14.25 2.09 -19.06
C ALA A 327 -15.02 3.21 -18.36
N THR A 328 -14.64 3.54 -17.11
CA THR A 328 -15.26 4.59 -16.30
C THR A 328 -14.65 5.99 -16.48
N TYR A 329 -13.56 6.12 -17.24
CA TYR A 329 -12.92 7.41 -17.46
C TYR A 329 -13.81 8.40 -18.22
N PRO A 330 -13.62 9.71 -17.98
CA PRO A 330 -14.23 10.75 -18.79
C PRO A 330 -13.96 10.54 -20.28
N ILE A 331 -14.89 10.95 -21.13
CA ILE A 331 -14.87 10.62 -22.55
C ILE A 331 -13.60 11.14 -23.24
N HIS A 332 -13.11 12.34 -22.88
CA HIS A 332 -11.90 12.89 -23.48
C HIS A 332 -10.66 12.04 -23.18
N TRP A 333 -10.57 11.45 -21.98
CA TRP A 333 -9.45 10.57 -21.63
C TRP A 333 -9.50 9.27 -22.42
N ARG A 334 -10.69 8.67 -22.55
CA ARG A 334 -10.89 7.45 -23.36
C ARG A 334 -10.54 7.68 -24.84
N GLN A 335 -10.95 8.82 -25.38
CA GLN A 335 -10.62 9.22 -26.75
C GLN A 335 -9.10 9.43 -26.93
N PHE A 336 -8.45 10.06 -25.96
CA PHE A 336 -7.00 10.29 -25.98
C PHE A 336 -6.21 8.98 -25.97
N LEU A 337 -6.57 8.05 -25.08
CA LEU A 337 -5.95 6.71 -25.03
C LEU A 337 -6.14 5.96 -26.35
N LYS A 338 -7.32 6.04 -26.96
CA LYS A 338 -7.58 5.43 -28.28
C LYS A 338 -6.73 6.04 -29.39
N ALA A 339 -6.61 7.38 -29.41
CA ALA A 339 -5.82 8.10 -30.42
C ALA A 339 -4.32 7.78 -30.34
N MET A 340 -3.82 7.41 -29.15
CA MET A 340 -2.44 6.97 -28.99
C MET A 340 -2.09 5.76 -29.85
N MET A 341 -3.04 4.84 -30.04
CA MET A 341 -2.86 3.63 -30.84
C MET A 341 -3.02 3.85 -32.35
N GLU A 342 -3.53 5.01 -32.80
CA GLU A 342 -3.69 5.29 -34.24
C GLU A 342 -2.34 5.44 -34.94
N VAL A 343 -1.32 5.93 -34.22
CA VAL A 343 0.08 6.01 -34.67
C VAL A 343 0.95 5.38 -33.59
N SER A 344 1.30 4.10 -33.79
CA SER A 344 2.07 3.32 -32.82
C SER A 344 3.58 3.55 -32.96
N VAL A 345 4.16 4.20 -31.96
CA VAL A 345 5.62 4.43 -31.89
C VAL A 345 6.36 3.12 -31.62
N SER A 346 5.81 2.22 -30.82
CA SER A 346 6.42 0.92 -30.52
C SER A 346 6.52 0.03 -31.77
N GLU A 347 5.45 -0.02 -32.59
CA GLU A 347 5.46 -0.74 -33.86
C GLU A 347 6.44 -0.12 -34.86
N TYR A 348 6.48 1.22 -34.95
CA TYR A 348 7.45 1.92 -35.80
C TYR A 348 8.89 1.58 -35.40
N VAL A 349 9.23 1.65 -34.11
CA VAL A 349 10.56 1.31 -33.59
C VAL A 349 10.92 -0.14 -33.95
N ALA A 350 10.01 -1.08 -33.71
CA ALA A 350 10.22 -2.49 -34.02
C ALA A 350 10.45 -2.75 -35.52
N ALA A 351 9.81 -1.96 -36.39
CA ALA A 351 9.97 -2.04 -37.85
C ALA A 351 11.18 -1.26 -38.40
N SER A 352 11.72 -0.29 -37.66
CA SER A 352 12.70 0.70 -38.16
C SER A 352 14.04 0.12 -38.61
N LYS A 353 14.44 -1.05 -38.10
CA LYS A 353 15.80 -1.65 -38.23
C LYS A 353 16.94 -0.74 -37.73
N ASP A 354 16.62 0.40 -37.10
CA ASP A 354 17.57 1.35 -36.54
C ASP A 354 17.99 0.87 -35.15
N ARG A 355 19.17 0.27 -35.04
CA ARG A 355 19.66 -0.33 -33.78
C ARG A 355 19.72 0.68 -32.64
N GLU A 356 20.15 1.91 -32.91
CA GLU A 356 20.23 2.95 -31.89
C GLU A 356 18.85 3.31 -31.37
N LEU A 357 17.86 3.46 -32.26
CA LEU A 357 16.48 3.73 -31.87
C LEU A 357 15.89 2.56 -31.04
N MET A 358 16.16 1.31 -31.42
CA MET A 358 15.74 0.12 -30.68
C MET A 358 16.37 0.05 -29.29
N ASP A 359 17.66 0.34 -29.15
CA ASP A 359 18.38 0.36 -27.87
C ASP A 359 17.90 1.49 -26.95
N LEU A 360 17.64 2.66 -27.51
CA LEU A 360 17.02 3.79 -26.79
C LEU A 360 15.63 3.44 -26.31
N TRP A 361 14.81 2.81 -27.16
CA TRP A 361 13.47 2.36 -26.80
C TRP A 361 13.52 1.36 -25.65
N LYS A 362 14.38 0.33 -25.74
CA LYS A 362 14.60 -0.64 -24.65
C LYS A 362 15.00 0.04 -23.34
N THR A 363 15.91 1.01 -23.40
CA THR A 363 16.36 1.77 -22.22
C THR A 363 15.22 2.60 -21.61
N PHE A 364 14.41 3.24 -22.45
CA PHE A 364 13.23 3.98 -22.04
C PHE A 364 12.18 3.06 -21.40
N THR A 365 11.80 1.97 -22.04
CA THR A 365 10.80 1.02 -21.51
C THR A 365 11.26 0.39 -20.20
N SER A 366 12.55 0.02 -20.09
CA SER A 366 13.13 -0.46 -18.83
C SER A 366 13.06 0.58 -17.71
N SER A 367 13.13 1.88 -18.01
CA SER A 367 12.96 2.92 -16.99
C SER A 367 11.53 3.06 -16.47
N TYR A 368 10.53 2.63 -17.25
CA TYR A 368 9.13 2.59 -16.83
C TYR A 368 8.80 1.28 -16.10
N HIS A 369 8.90 0.14 -16.78
CA HIS A 369 8.41 -1.14 -16.27
C HIS A 369 9.50 -2.18 -15.95
N GLY A 370 10.80 -1.84 -16.08
CA GLY A 370 11.88 -2.70 -15.61
C GLY A 370 11.92 -2.83 -14.08
N ASN A 371 12.63 -3.84 -13.57
CA ASN A 371 12.73 -4.08 -12.13
C ASN A 371 13.34 -2.89 -11.36
N ASP A 372 14.31 -2.18 -11.96
CA ASP A 372 14.87 -0.92 -11.41
C ASP A 372 14.19 0.35 -11.96
N GLY A 373 13.16 0.18 -12.78
CA GLY A 373 12.31 1.26 -13.30
C GLY A 373 11.26 1.74 -12.30
N LEU A 374 10.41 2.66 -12.75
CA LEU A 374 9.33 3.25 -11.95
C LEU A 374 8.43 2.19 -11.29
N LEU A 375 7.93 1.20 -12.04
CA LEU A 375 6.99 0.21 -11.50
C LEU A 375 7.66 -0.74 -10.48
N GLY A 376 8.91 -1.15 -10.73
CA GLY A 376 9.66 -1.95 -9.75
C GLY A 376 10.02 -1.15 -8.49
N PHE A 377 10.37 0.13 -8.63
CA PHE A 377 10.58 1.03 -7.50
C PHE A 377 9.28 1.22 -6.69
N HIS A 378 8.15 1.43 -7.37
CA HIS A 378 6.83 1.52 -6.75
C HIS A 378 6.49 0.24 -5.96
N ARG A 379 6.69 -0.94 -6.55
CA ARG A 379 6.48 -2.24 -5.89
C ARG A 379 7.22 -2.32 -4.55
N ARG A 380 8.53 -2.04 -4.55
CA ARG A 380 9.36 -2.04 -3.33
C ARG A 380 8.91 -1.02 -2.28
N LYS A 381 8.47 0.17 -2.71
CA LYS A 381 7.94 1.21 -1.81
C LYS A 381 6.64 0.78 -1.15
N VAL A 382 5.71 0.21 -1.92
CA VAL A 382 4.42 -0.28 -1.43
C VAL A 382 4.62 -1.42 -0.43
N PHE A 383 5.56 -2.33 -0.67
CA PHE A 383 5.86 -3.45 0.23
C PHE A 383 6.06 -2.98 1.68
N GLY A 384 6.96 -2.01 1.91
CA GLY A 384 7.28 -1.54 3.26
C GLY A 384 6.09 -0.91 3.98
N PHE A 385 5.27 -0.11 3.27
CA PHE A 385 4.06 0.48 3.84
C PHE A 385 3.02 -0.58 4.19
N LEU A 386 2.79 -1.57 3.30
CA LEU A 386 1.81 -2.62 3.55
C LEU A 386 2.25 -3.60 4.64
N ALA A 387 3.54 -3.90 4.74
CA ALA A 387 4.09 -4.71 5.84
C ALA A 387 3.80 -4.09 7.21
N VAL A 388 3.79 -2.75 7.31
CA VAL A 388 3.31 -2.05 8.51
C VAL A 388 1.77 -2.12 8.58
N SER A 389 1.06 -1.71 7.53
CA SER A 389 -0.40 -1.57 7.55
C SER A 389 -1.13 -2.84 7.98
N PHE A 390 -0.76 -3.99 7.42
CA PHE A 390 -1.41 -5.27 7.74
C PHE A 390 -1.13 -5.70 9.18
N ARG A 391 0.08 -5.45 9.70
CA ARG A 391 0.43 -5.72 11.10
C ARG A 391 -0.33 -4.84 12.09
N ILE A 392 -0.78 -3.65 11.70
CA ILE A 392 -1.54 -2.76 12.59
C ILE A 392 -3.06 -2.81 12.36
N GLY A 393 -3.57 -3.82 11.66
CA GLY A 393 -5.00 -4.13 11.59
C GLY A 393 -5.69 -3.80 10.26
N ARG A 394 -4.96 -3.40 9.23
CA ARG A 394 -5.54 -3.32 7.88
C ARG A 394 -5.74 -4.73 7.33
N SER A 395 -6.94 -5.07 6.86
CA SER A 395 -7.26 -6.43 6.37
C SER A 395 -7.38 -6.54 4.84
N THR A 396 -7.28 -5.43 4.11
CA THR A 396 -7.40 -5.39 2.65
C THR A 396 -6.80 -4.12 2.05
N THR A 397 -6.32 -4.20 0.80
CA THR A 397 -5.99 -3.01 0.00
C THR A 397 -7.24 -2.39 -0.64
N ILE A 398 -7.11 -1.21 -1.24
CA ILE A 398 -8.20 -0.53 -1.98
C ILE A 398 -8.77 -1.44 -3.07
N ASN A 399 -7.90 -2.26 -3.67
CA ASN A 399 -8.18 -3.13 -4.81
C ASN A 399 -8.65 -4.53 -4.36
N GLY A 400 -8.82 -4.76 -3.06
CA GLY A 400 -9.24 -6.06 -2.53
C GLY A 400 -8.14 -7.13 -2.50
N LEU A 401 -6.86 -6.74 -2.51
CA LEU A 401 -5.73 -7.66 -2.39
C LEU A 401 -5.37 -7.91 -0.92
N GLY A 402 -4.71 -9.04 -0.64
CA GLY A 402 -4.24 -9.42 0.70
C GLY A 402 -5.21 -10.29 1.51
N HIS A 403 -6.03 -11.08 0.83
CA HIS A 403 -7.06 -11.93 1.44
C HIS A 403 -6.66 -13.40 1.56
N LYS A 404 -5.57 -13.84 0.92
CA LYS A 404 -5.18 -15.25 0.94
C LYS A 404 -4.57 -15.61 2.30
N ARG A 405 -5.17 -16.60 2.98
CA ARG A 405 -4.76 -17.05 4.33
C ARG A 405 -3.40 -17.76 4.42
N ARG A 406 -2.77 -18.12 3.29
CA ARG A 406 -1.57 -18.98 3.25
C ARG A 406 -0.23 -18.22 3.24
N THR A 407 -0.24 -16.91 3.06
CA THR A 407 0.97 -16.07 2.94
C THR A 407 0.69 -14.74 3.62
N GLU A 408 1.73 -14.06 4.13
CA GLU A 408 1.52 -12.72 4.67
C GLU A 408 0.92 -11.80 3.57
N PRO A 409 -0.12 -11.01 3.88
CA PRO A 409 -0.89 -10.30 2.85
C PRO A 409 -0.09 -9.36 1.95
N TRP A 410 0.98 -8.73 2.43
CA TRP A 410 1.80 -7.82 1.63
C TRP A 410 2.70 -8.56 0.63
N HIS A 411 3.09 -9.82 0.90
CA HIS A 411 3.79 -10.66 -0.09
C HIS A 411 2.86 -11.03 -1.25
N GLU A 412 1.57 -11.28 -0.96
CA GLU A 412 0.57 -11.49 -2.01
C GLU A 412 0.48 -10.24 -2.92
N VAL A 413 0.40 -9.06 -2.31
CA VAL A 413 0.33 -7.79 -3.07
C VAL A 413 1.59 -7.56 -3.89
N ASP A 414 2.78 -7.85 -3.34
CA ASP A 414 4.06 -7.77 -4.04
C ASP A 414 4.08 -8.65 -5.29
N GLN A 415 3.65 -9.90 -5.16
CA GLN A 415 3.56 -10.85 -6.27
C GLN A 415 2.58 -10.38 -7.35
N GLU A 416 1.41 -9.84 -6.98
CA GLU A 416 0.45 -9.31 -7.95
C GLU A 416 0.99 -8.06 -8.68
N LEU A 417 1.68 -7.16 -7.97
CA LEU A 417 2.37 -6.03 -8.59
C LEU A 417 3.47 -6.48 -9.55
N GLU A 418 4.24 -7.50 -9.18
CA GLU A 418 5.30 -8.04 -10.02
C GLU A 418 4.73 -8.73 -11.26
N LYS A 419 3.71 -9.59 -11.13
CA LYS A 419 3.03 -10.19 -12.29
C LYS A 419 2.48 -9.11 -13.21
N ALA A 420 1.80 -8.10 -12.68
CA ALA A 420 1.26 -7.00 -13.47
C ALA A 420 2.37 -6.21 -14.19
N ARG A 421 3.56 -6.06 -13.58
CA ARG A 421 4.74 -5.48 -14.23
C ARG A 421 5.23 -6.36 -15.38
N LEU A 422 5.34 -7.67 -15.17
CA LEU A 422 5.84 -8.64 -16.15
C LEU A 422 4.92 -8.82 -17.38
N GLU A 423 3.61 -8.56 -17.25
CA GLU A 423 2.66 -8.49 -18.39
C GLU A 423 3.06 -7.48 -19.48
N ARG A 424 3.99 -6.56 -19.19
CA ARG A 424 4.52 -5.57 -20.16
C ARG A 424 5.77 -6.08 -20.90
N CYS A 425 5.86 -7.39 -21.13
CA CYS A 425 6.97 -8.06 -21.82
C CYS A 425 8.37 -7.76 -21.25
N CYS A 426 8.53 -7.89 -19.93
CA CYS A 426 9.86 -7.84 -19.31
C CYS A 426 10.54 -9.20 -19.43
N LEU A 427 11.67 -9.26 -20.14
CA LEU A 427 12.66 -10.33 -20.00
C LEU A 427 13.72 -9.82 -19.02
N ASP A 428 13.51 -10.05 -17.72
CA ASP A 428 14.58 -9.91 -16.74
C ASP A 428 15.28 -11.28 -16.63
N LEU A 429 16.61 -11.29 -16.76
CA LEU A 429 17.41 -12.49 -16.52
C LEU A 429 17.52 -12.69 -15.01
N ASP A 430 17.09 -13.86 -14.53
CA ASP A 430 17.32 -14.29 -13.15
C ASP A 430 18.82 -14.32 -12.85
N GLU A 431 19.27 -13.50 -11.90
CA GLU A 431 20.65 -13.54 -11.42
C GLU A 431 20.86 -14.68 -10.41
N HIS A 432 21.93 -15.42 -10.66
CA HIS A 432 22.41 -16.53 -9.87
C HIS A 432 22.85 -16.08 -8.46
N ASN A 433 22.56 -16.94 -7.49
CA ASN A 433 22.77 -16.69 -6.08
C ASN A 433 24.14 -17.24 -5.66
N PRO A 434 25.13 -16.42 -5.25
CA PRO A 434 26.31 -16.96 -4.60
C PRO A 434 26.01 -17.22 -3.13
N ASP A 435 26.48 -18.37 -2.64
CA ASP A 435 26.42 -18.73 -1.23
C ASP A 435 27.28 -17.78 -0.38
N THR A 436 26.80 -17.49 0.83
CA THR A 436 27.46 -16.60 1.76
C THR A 436 28.59 -17.34 2.49
N GLU A 437 29.81 -16.76 2.50
CA GLU A 437 30.91 -17.26 3.33
C GLU A 437 30.53 -17.23 4.83
N PRO A 438 30.89 -18.28 5.60
CA PRO A 438 30.56 -18.39 7.02
C PRO A 438 31.29 -17.33 7.86
N SER A 439 30.53 -16.63 8.72
CA SER A 439 31.10 -15.76 9.75
C SER A 439 31.61 -16.61 10.92
N SER A 440 32.69 -16.19 11.59
CA SER A 440 33.19 -16.89 12.78
C SER A 440 32.34 -16.66 14.03
N ASN A 441 31.47 -15.64 14.05
CA ASN A 441 30.61 -15.34 15.19
C ASN A 441 29.27 -16.06 15.08
N LYS A 442 28.93 -16.85 16.11
CA LYS A 442 27.73 -17.69 16.19
C LYS A 442 26.68 -17.01 17.06
N VAL A 443 25.47 -16.90 16.55
CA VAL A 443 24.31 -16.30 17.24
C VAL A 443 23.21 -17.34 17.31
N PHE A 444 22.56 -17.47 18.45
CA PHE A 444 21.44 -18.39 18.63
C PHE A 444 20.09 -17.71 18.46
N VAL A 445 19.02 -18.49 18.23
CA VAL A 445 17.67 -17.92 18.05
C VAL A 445 17.16 -17.33 19.36
N SER A 446 17.49 -17.92 20.51
CA SER A 446 17.18 -17.34 21.83
C SER A 446 17.71 -15.92 22.00
N GLN A 447 18.88 -15.63 21.43
CA GLN A 447 19.45 -14.28 21.41
C GLN A 447 18.71 -13.41 20.40
N LEU A 448 18.56 -13.89 19.16
CA LEU A 448 17.90 -13.15 18.08
C LEU A 448 16.56 -12.55 18.52
N ILE A 449 15.67 -13.37 19.11
CA ILE A 449 14.32 -12.92 19.46
C ILE A 449 14.33 -11.86 20.57
N GLN A 450 15.35 -11.82 21.43
CA GLN A 450 15.48 -10.81 22.48
C GLN A 450 15.93 -9.44 21.96
N HIS A 451 16.57 -9.40 20.77
CA HIS A 451 17.05 -8.17 20.15
C HIS A 451 15.97 -7.52 19.26
N ASN A 452 14.94 -6.99 19.91
CA ASN A 452 13.81 -6.29 19.26
C ASN A 452 13.44 -4.94 19.91
N SER A 453 14.31 -4.37 20.74
CA SER A 453 14.05 -3.11 21.46
C SER A 453 15.22 -2.12 21.38
N GLU A 454 15.03 -0.90 21.89
CA GLU A 454 16.12 0.09 21.93
C GLU A 454 17.23 -0.33 22.91
N GLU A 455 16.85 -0.95 24.01
CA GLU A 455 17.76 -1.40 25.08
C GLU A 455 18.61 -2.60 24.63
N THR A 456 18.02 -3.49 23.85
CA THR A 456 18.68 -4.72 23.38
C THR A 456 19.30 -4.55 22.00
N GLY A 457 18.76 -3.64 21.17
CA GLY A 457 19.10 -3.49 19.76
C GLY A 457 18.10 -4.20 18.85
N TYR A 458 18.12 -3.85 17.56
CA TYR A 458 17.18 -4.34 16.55
C TYR A 458 17.86 -5.30 15.59
N TRP A 459 17.73 -6.61 15.85
CA TRP A 459 18.35 -7.65 15.04
C TRP A 459 17.32 -8.38 14.20
N PHE A 460 17.76 -8.90 13.05
CA PHE A 460 16.98 -9.83 12.25
C PHE A 460 17.92 -10.84 11.60
N SER A 461 17.36 -11.96 11.16
CA SER A 461 18.10 -12.93 10.37
C SER A 461 17.64 -12.98 8.91
N ALA A 462 18.55 -13.34 8.02
CA ALA A 462 18.24 -13.65 6.64
C ALA A 462 19.26 -14.63 6.08
N ARG A 463 18.79 -15.72 5.45
CA ARG A 463 19.63 -16.79 4.88
C ARG A 463 20.68 -17.31 5.88
N GLY A 464 20.28 -17.46 7.14
CA GLY A 464 21.17 -17.91 8.21
C GLY A 464 22.20 -16.89 8.69
N SER A 465 22.28 -15.69 8.11
CA SER A 465 23.09 -14.57 8.65
C SER A 465 22.26 -13.73 9.61
N VAL A 466 22.91 -13.16 10.63
CA VAL A 466 22.28 -12.24 11.59
C VAL A 466 22.83 -10.83 11.41
N TYR A 467 21.94 -9.85 11.40
CA TYR A 467 22.25 -8.44 11.15
C TYR A 467 21.73 -7.56 12.28
N ASN A 468 22.48 -6.52 12.64
CA ASN A 468 22.06 -5.49 13.59
C ASN A 468 21.75 -4.18 12.85
N ALA A 469 20.47 -3.81 12.75
CA ALA A 469 20.02 -2.61 12.05
C ALA A 469 19.91 -1.36 12.93
N SER A 470 20.26 -1.42 14.21
CA SER A 470 20.05 -0.32 15.18
C SER A 470 20.64 1.01 14.70
N THR A 471 21.84 1.00 14.11
CA THR A 471 22.50 2.23 13.62
C THR A 471 22.04 2.68 12.23
N PHE A 472 21.32 1.81 11.50
CA PHE A 472 20.85 2.08 10.15
C PHE A 472 19.38 2.48 10.09
N MET A 473 18.56 2.04 11.04
CA MET A 473 17.10 2.07 10.92
C MET A 473 16.54 3.47 10.63
N GLN A 474 17.08 4.52 11.23
CA GLN A 474 16.64 5.90 11.00
C GLN A 474 16.96 6.40 9.57
N LYS A 475 18.01 5.85 8.95
CA LYS A 475 18.46 6.18 7.59
C LYS A 475 17.83 5.28 6.52
N HIS A 476 17.11 4.23 6.92
CA HIS A 476 16.50 3.28 6.00
C HIS A 476 15.34 3.95 5.24
N PRO A 477 15.28 3.89 3.89
CA PRO A 477 14.20 4.52 3.12
C PRO A 477 12.80 3.97 3.39
N GLY A 478 12.70 2.74 3.92
CA GLY A 478 11.45 2.14 4.41
C GLY A 478 11.10 2.52 5.86
N GLY A 479 11.91 3.36 6.51
CA GLY A 479 11.71 3.83 7.87
C GLY A 479 12.19 2.86 8.95
N ASP A 480 12.18 3.36 10.17
CA ASP A 480 12.46 2.64 11.41
C ASP A 480 11.34 1.65 11.77
N THR A 481 10.10 2.04 11.48
CA THR A 481 8.88 1.32 11.87
C THR A 481 8.86 -0.11 11.31
N VAL A 482 9.15 -0.30 10.02
CA VAL A 482 9.18 -1.64 9.41
C VAL A 482 10.32 -2.49 9.98
N ILE A 483 11.48 -1.88 10.30
CA ILE A 483 12.61 -2.60 10.90
C ILE A 483 12.26 -3.06 12.31
N THR A 484 11.65 -2.19 13.13
CA THR A 484 11.21 -2.59 14.47
C THR A 484 10.18 -3.70 14.42
N LEU A 485 9.19 -3.64 13.52
CA LEU A 485 8.17 -4.70 13.40
C LEU A 485 8.77 -6.07 13.02
N CYS A 486 9.83 -6.05 12.22
CA CYS A 486 10.54 -7.25 11.74
C CYS A 486 11.66 -7.74 12.68
N SER A 487 11.99 -7.02 13.75
CA SER A 487 13.10 -7.39 14.61
C SER A 487 12.77 -8.65 15.42
N GLY A 488 13.78 -9.49 15.66
CA GLY A 488 13.63 -10.80 16.28
C GLY A 488 13.10 -11.91 15.37
N GLN A 489 13.03 -11.70 14.05
CA GLN A 489 12.50 -12.67 13.07
C GLN A 489 13.52 -13.03 11.98
N ASP A 490 13.27 -14.13 11.26
CA ASP A 490 13.85 -14.32 9.93
C ASP A 490 13.00 -13.56 8.89
N ILE A 491 13.66 -12.66 8.14
CA ILE A 491 13.01 -11.82 7.13
C ILE A 491 13.56 -12.05 5.73
N THR A 492 14.09 -13.25 5.46
CA THR A 492 14.68 -13.63 4.18
C THR A 492 13.77 -13.29 3.00
N ASP A 493 12.50 -13.70 3.08
CA ASP A 493 11.54 -13.48 2.00
C ASP A 493 11.23 -12.00 1.80
N SER A 494 11.12 -11.23 2.89
CA SER A 494 10.89 -9.79 2.82
C SER A 494 12.06 -9.07 2.16
N LEU A 495 13.30 -9.42 2.51
CA LEU A 495 14.50 -8.84 1.89
C LEU A 495 14.68 -9.28 0.43
N LYS A 496 14.28 -10.50 0.08
CA LYS A 496 14.25 -10.97 -1.32
C LYS A 496 13.22 -10.19 -2.14
N ALA A 497 12.00 -10.04 -1.64
CA ALA A 497 10.92 -9.32 -2.31
C ALA A 497 11.32 -7.87 -2.65
N VAL A 498 11.92 -7.15 -1.69
CA VAL A 498 12.36 -5.77 -1.91
C VAL A 498 13.74 -5.64 -2.56
N GLY A 499 14.34 -6.75 -2.99
CA GLY A 499 15.61 -6.76 -3.72
C GLY A 499 16.86 -6.46 -2.88
N HIS A 500 16.75 -6.46 -1.55
CA HIS A 500 17.91 -6.25 -0.66
C HIS A 500 18.92 -7.41 -0.73
N LEU A 501 18.48 -8.63 -1.07
CA LEU A 501 19.36 -9.79 -1.25
C LEU A 501 19.80 -10.01 -2.70
N THR A 502 19.11 -9.43 -3.68
CA THR A 502 19.37 -9.65 -5.11
C THR A 502 20.15 -8.51 -5.75
N ASN A 503 19.94 -7.26 -5.32
CA ASN A 503 20.73 -6.13 -5.81
C ASN A 503 22.10 -6.09 -5.11
N SER A 504 23.18 -6.29 -5.87
CA SER A 504 24.55 -6.38 -5.34
C SER A 504 24.98 -5.18 -4.51
N SER A 505 24.64 -3.95 -4.90
CA SER A 505 24.98 -2.74 -4.14
C SER A 505 24.26 -2.68 -2.79
N ILE A 506 22.97 -3.03 -2.76
CA ILE A 506 22.18 -3.05 -1.54
C ILE A 506 22.62 -4.19 -0.63
N ARG A 507 22.85 -5.38 -1.19
CA ARG A 507 23.36 -6.54 -0.47
C ARG A 507 24.71 -6.23 0.18
N ASN A 508 25.66 -5.64 -0.55
CA ASN A 508 26.96 -5.26 0.00
C ASN A 508 26.80 -4.27 1.17
N LYS A 509 25.83 -3.36 1.12
CA LYS A 509 25.50 -2.47 2.24
C LYS A 509 24.89 -3.23 3.42
N LEU A 510 23.97 -4.17 3.17
CA LEU A 510 23.39 -5.03 4.19
C LEU A 510 24.48 -5.82 4.93
N GLU A 511 25.46 -6.36 4.20
CA GLU A 511 26.59 -7.12 4.78
C GLU A 511 27.44 -6.29 5.76
N THR A 512 27.50 -4.96 5.63
CA THR A 512 28.20 -4.11 6.62
C THR A 512 27.56 -4.11 8.01
N TYR A 513 26.33 -4.60 8.12
CA TYR A 513 25.58 -4.72 9.38
C TYR A 513 25.52 -6.16 9.90
N ARG A 514 26.18 -7.11 9.22
CA ARG A 514 26.23 -8.52 9.65
C ARG A 514 27.04 -8.63 10.94
N ILE A 515 26.47 -9.31 11.93
CA ILE A 515 27.12 -9.55 13.23
C ILE A 515 27.46 -11.03 13.47
N GLY A 516 26.94 -11.95 12.66
CA GLY A 516 27.23 -13.37 12.78
C GLY A 516 26.37 -14.25 11.87
N THR A 517 26.33 -15.54 12.18
CA THR A 517 25.43 -16.53 11.59
C THR A 517 24.62 -17.24 12.65
N LEU A 518 23.39 -17.61 12.31
CA LEU A 518 22.55 -18.47 13.13
C LEU A 518 23.24 -19.82 13.31
N GLU A 519 23.51 -20.18 14.56
CA GLU A 519 23.96 -21.50 14.93
C GLU A 519 22.75 -22.39 15.14
N LYS A 520 22.71 -23.50 14.41
CA LYS A 520 21.74 -24.57 14.65
C LYS A 520 22.34 -25.56 15.65
N PRO A 521 21.70 -25.81 16.81
CA PRO A 521 22.17 -26.83 17.73
C PRO A 521 22.21 -28.21 17.07
N LYS A 522 23.08 -29.08 17.58
CA LYS A 522 23.12 -30.49 17.15
C LYS A 522 22.14 -31.29 18.00
N PHE A 523 21.17 -31.92 17.35
CA PHE A 523 20.17 -32.74 18.02
C PHE A 523 20.51 -34.23 17.91
N ALA A 524 20.25 -34.98 18.98
CA ALA A 524 20.43 -36.43 19.02
C ALA A 524 19.27 -37.20 18.36
N SER A 525 18.13 -36.55 18.14
CA SER A 525 16.92 -37.11 17.52
C SER A 525 16.18 -36.08 16.68
N SER A 526 15.39 -36.54 15.71
CA SER A 526 14.54 -35.65 14.90
C SER A 526 13.43 -35.01 15.73
N GLN A 527 12.92 -35.68 16.76
CA GLN A 527 11.89 -35.14 17.65
C GLN A 527 12.40 -33.93 18.43
N ALA A 528 13.66 -33.96 18.88
CA ALA A 528 14.26 -32.81 19.58
C ALA A 528 14.46 -31.61 18.63
N GLU A 529 14.78 -31.89 17.37
CA GLU A 529 14.85 -30.87 16.32
C GLU A 529 13.46 -30.28 16.01
N GLU A 530 12.42 -31.10 15.91
CA GLU A 530 11.04 -30.65 15.71
C GLU A 530 10.55 -29.76 16.87
N ALA A 531 10.80 -30.16 18.12
CA ALA A 531 10.46 -29.36 19.29
C ALA A 531 11.22 -28.02 19.31
N TYR A 532 12.51 -28.02 18.93
CA TYR A 532 13.27 -26.78 18.79
C TYR A 532 12.68 -25.87 17.71
N MET A 533 12.33 -26.42 16.54
CA MET A 533 11.74 -25.64 15.46
C MET A 533 10.37 -25.06 15.86
N ALA A 534 9.53 -25.80 16.57
CA ALA A 534 8.28 -25.29 17.14
C ALA A 534 8.52 -24.13 18.12
N ALA A 535 9.56 -24.23 18.97
CA ALA A 535 9.96 -23.14 19.86
C ALA A 535 10.49 -21.91 19.09
N VAL A 536 11.20 -22.11 17.98
CA VAL A 536 11.67 -21.03 17.09
C VAL A 536 10.48 -20.28 16.50
N GLU A 537 9.49 -21.00 15.97
CA GLU A 537 8.27 -20.39 15.40
C GLU A 537 7.50 -19.58 16.44
N LEU A 538 7.28 -20.16 17.63
CA LEU A 538 6.63 -19.46 18.75
C LEU A 538 7.42 -18.21 19.17
N GLY A 539 8.75 -18.30 19.26
CA GLY A 539 9.62 -17.21 19.69
C GLY A 539 9.63 -16.04 18.72
N GLN A 540 9.75 -16.33 17.42
CA GLN A 540 9.69 -15.29 16.38
C GLN A 540 8.32 -14.62 16.36
N ARG A 541 7.23 -15.39 16.51
CA ARG A 541 5.87 -14.83 16.57
C ARG A 541 5.64 -14.00 17.83
N ALA A 542 6.17 -14.42 18.98
CA ALA A 542 6.10 -13.66 20.22
C ALA A 542 6.82 -12.31 20.10
N ALA A 543 8.02 -12.28 19.49
CA ALA A 543 8.75 -11.06 19.20
C ALA A 543 7.94 -10.13 18.27
N GLU A 544 7.34 -10.66 17.21
CA GLU A 544 6.49 -9.89 16.29
C GLU A 544 5.29 -9.25 17.02
N VAL A 545 4.54 -10.02 17.79
CA VAL A 545 3.35 -9.54 18.52
C VAL A 545 3.72 -8.46 19.52
N GLU A 546 4.83 -8.63 20.24
CA GLU A 546 5.38 -7.59 21.13
C GLU A 546 5.69 -6.31 20.35
N ASN A 547 6.37 -6.41 19.20
CA ASN A 547 6.73 -5.27 18.36
C ASN A 547 5.49 -4.51 17.88
N VAL A 548 4.49 -5.25 17.41
CA VAL A 548 3.20 -4.69 16.95
C VAL A 548 2.49 -3.97 18.09
N HIS A 549 2.39 -4.60 19.26
CA HIS A 549 1.74 -3.98 20.41
C HIS A 549 2.46 -2.72 20.88
N ARG A 550 3.80 -2.73 20.90
CA ARG A 550 4.62 -1.57 21.22
C ARG A 550 4.38 -0.39 20.27
N ARG A 551 4.00 -0.64 19.00
CA ARG A 551 3.65 0.45 18.06
C ARG A 551 2.34 1.16 18.42
N ASN A 552 1.45 0.57 19.21
CA ASN A 552 0.20 1.23 19.62
C ASN A 552 0.46 2.48 20.48
N PHE A 553 1.60 2.57 21.18
CA PHE A 553 1.99 3.77 21.91
C PHE A 553 2.14 5.00 21.01
N GLN A 554 2.51 4.80 19.74
CA GLN A 554 2.61 5.89 18.76
C GLN A 554 1.26 6.58 18.50
N LEU A 555 0.13 5.92 18.78
CA LEU A 555 -1.21 6.52 18.66
C LEU A 555 -1.51 7.53 19.76
N LEU A 556 -0.87 7.40 20.92
CA LEU A 556 -1.04 8.32 22.04
C LEU A 556 -0.55 9.72 21.67
N ASP A 557 0.62 9.80 21.04
CA ASP A 557 1.25 11.06 20.66
C ASP A 557 1.00 11.45 19.19
N GLY A 558 0.60 10.48 18.38
CA GLY A 558 0.33 10.65 16.96
C GLY A 558 -0.88 11.54 16.66
N LYS A 559 -0.85 12.16 15.47
CA LYS A 559 -1.95 12.99 14.96
C LYS A 559 -2.78 12.17 13.97
N LEU A 560 -3.96 11.72 14.39
CA LEU A 560 -4.94 11.06 13.51
C LEU A 560 -5.84 12.07 12.79
N THR A 561 -5.78 13.33 13.22
CA THR A 561 -6.32 14.55 12.60
C THR A 561 -5.39 15.71 12.92
N ILE A 562 -5.47 16.81 12.14
CA ILE A 562 -4.68 18.03 12.39
C ILE A 562 -4.92 18.65 13.78
N LEU A 563 -6.08 18.35 14.38
CA LEU A 563 -6.54 18.87 15.66
C LEU A 563 -6.00 18.09 16.86
N ASP A 564 -5.41 16.91 16.65
CA ASP A 564 -4.91 16.08 17.74
C ASP A 564 -3.70 16.74 18.42
N LYS A 565 -3.72 16.67 19.75
CA LYS A 565 -2.62 17.08 20.63
C LYS A 565 -1.98 15.84 21.27
N PRO A 566 -0.67 15.89 21.59
CA PRO A 566 -0.02 14.87 22.41
C PRO A 566 -0.75 14.70 23.74
N GLU A 567 -0.66 13.50 24.33
CA GLU A 567 -1.22 13.18 25.65
C GLU A 567 -2.74 13.38 25.81
N VAL A 568 -3.47 13.63 24.72
CA VAL A 568 -4.92 13.74 24.72
C VAL A 568 -5.52 12.51 24.07
N LEU A 569 -6.35 11.79 24.81
CA LEU A 569 -7.14 10.68 24.30
C LEU A 569 -8.42 11.21 23.64
N THR A 570 -8.40 11.35 22.32
CA THR A 570 -9.59 11.70 21.54
C THR A 570 -10.46 10.46 21.28
N PRO A 571 -11.77 10.61 21.00
CA PRO A 571 -12.64 9.47 20.68
C PRO A 571 -12.09 8.60 19.54
N LYS A 572 -11.50 9.22 18.51
CA LYS A 572 -10.84 8.47 17.43
C LYS A 572 -9.64 7.65 17.91
N LYS A 573 -8.76 8.22 18.73
CA LYS A 573 -7.62 7.49 19.33
C LYS A 573 -8.12 6.33 20.19
N ALA A 574 -9.10 6.59 21.07
CA ALA A 574 -9.69 5.58 21.93
C ALA A 574 -10.28 4.41 21.14
N ARG A 575 -10.97 4.68 20.03
CA ARG A 575 -11.48 3.63 19.13
C ARG A 575 -10.36 2.79 18.53
N HIS A 576 -9.35 3.41 17.92
CA HIS A 576 -8.26 2.65 17.29
C HIS A 576 -7.44 1.82 18.29
N LEU A 577 -7.25 2.34 19.50
CA LEU A 577 -6.61 1.61 20.59
C LEU A 577 -7.47 0.42 21.07
N LEU A 578 -8.80 0.60 21.10
CA LEU A 578 -9.73 -0.48 21.39
C LEU A 578 -9.70 -1.56 20.30
N ASP A 579 -9.70 -1.16 19.03
CA ASP A 579 -9.57 -2.08 17.88
C ASP A 579 -8.24 -2.86 17.96
N ALA A 580 -7.15 -2.20 18.39
CA ALA A 580 -5.87 -2.87 18.60
C ALA A 580 -5.89 -3.86 19.77
N LYS A 581 -6.58 -3.53 20.87
CA LYS A 581 -6.76 -4.44 22.02
C LYS A 581 -7.60 -5.65 21.64
N ASN A 582 -8.71 -5.45 20.91
CA ASN A 582 -9.53 -6.54 20.39
C ASN A 582 -8.70 -7.45 19.48
N ARG A 583 -7.91 -6.89 18.55
CA ARG A 583 -7.02 -7.70 17.69
C ARG A 583 -5.99 -8.51 18.48
N LEU A 584 -5.42 -7.94 19.54
CA LEU A 584 -4.52 -8.69 20.42
C LEU A 584 -5.24 -9.90 21.03
N GLN A 585 -6.46 -9.71 21.54
CA GLN A 585 -7.25 -10.75 22.20
C GLN A 585 -7.81 -11.80 21.24
N ASP A 586 -8.30 -11.36 20.08
CA ASP A 586 -9.11 -12.16 19.17
C ASP A 586 -8.28 -12.82 18.05
N GLU A 587 -7.09 -12.28 17.75
CA GLU A 587 -6.23 -12.78 16.66
C GLU A 587 -4.84 -13.21 17.15
N TYR A 588 -4.13 -12.36 17.90
CA TYR A 588 -2.73 -12.65 18.26
C TYR A 588 -2.57 -13.64 19.40
N VAL A 589 -3.36 -13.52 20.46
CA VAL A 589 -3.32 -14.48 21.57
C VAL A 589 -3.70 -15.90 21.10
N PRO A 590 -4.78 -16.10 20.30
CA PRO A 590 -5.07 -17.40 19.72
C PRO A 590 -3.96 -17.94 18.80
N ALA A 591 -3.31 -17.08 17.99
CA ALA A 591 -2.19 -17.51 17.16
C ALA A 591 -0.98 -17.97 17.99
N LEU A 592 -0.63 -17.25 19.05
CA LEU A 592 0.42 -17.66 19.99
C LEU A 592 0.04 -18.95 20.72
N ALA A 593 -1.23 -19.09 21.09
CA ALA A 593 -1.76 -20.27 21.74
C ALA A 593 -1.65 -21.53 20.85
N MET A 594 -1.96 -21.42 19.56
CA MET A 594 -1.80 -22.51 18.61
C MET A 594 -0.33 -22.96 18.46
N LEU A 595 0.61 -22.00 18.37
CA LEU A 595 2.03 -22.33 18.29
C LEU A 595 2.56 -22.96 19.59
N LEU A 596 2.05 -22.50 20.74
CA LEU A 596 2.36 -23.10 22.03
C LEU A 596 1.85 -24.54 22.15
N ASP A 597 0.67 -24.82 21.59
CA ASP A 597 0.09 -26.17 21.56
C ASP A 597 0.94 -27.14 20.71
N VAL A 598 1.38 -26.70 19.53
CA VAL A 598 2.33 -27.47 18.69
C VAL A 598 3.64 -27.76 19.43
N LEU A 599 4.17 -26.77 20.16
CA LEU A 599 5.36 -26.98 20.99
C LEU A 599 5.10 -27.96 22.14
N LEU A 600 3.94 -27.88 22.81
CA LEU A 600 3.55 -28.81 23.87
C LEU A 600 3.48 -30.25 23.35
N GLU A 601 2.83 -30.47 22.20
CA GLU A 601 2.77 -31.78 21.55
C GLU A 601 4.18 -32.31 21.23
N SER A 602 5.05 -31.45 20.71
CA SER A 602 6.42 -31.82 20.34
C SER A 602 7.27 -32.18 21.58
N ILE A 603 7.09 -31.47 22.70
CA ILE A 603 7.76 -31.76 23.98
C ILE A 603 7.22 -33.05 24.62
N ALA A 604 5.91 -33.30 24.55
CA ALA A 604 5.30 -34.53 25.06
C ALA A 604 5.86 -35.79 24.36
N MET A 605 6.24 -35.66 23.09
CA MET A 605 6.87 -36.74 22.32
C MET A 605 8.32 -37.02 22.74
N LEU A 606 8.99 -36.10 23.46
CA LEU A 606 10.33 -36.32 24.01
C LEU A 606 10.31 -37.16 25.29
N ASP A 607 9.28 -36.98 26.13
CA ASP A 607 9.05 -37.80 27.33
C ASP A 607 7.55 -37.93 27.64
N MET A 608 7.00 -39.11 27.39
CA MET A 608 5.58 -39.42 27.63
C MET A 608 5.18 -39.40 29.12
N LYS A 609 6.14 -39.35 30.05
CA LYS A 609 5.88 -39.27 31.51
C LYS A 609 5.76 -37.83 32.01
N LEU A 610 6.08 -36.84 31.18
CA LEU A 610 6.03 -35.43 31.55
C LEU A 610 4.58 -34.98 31.75
N ASP A 611 4.24 -34.46 32.93
CA ASP A 611 2.89 -33.94 33.19
C ASP A 611 2.71 -32.55 32.59
N LEU A 612 1.94 -32.48 31.50
CA LEU A 612 1.57 -31.24 30.81
C LEU A 612 0.08 -30.91 30.97
N ASN A 613 -0.67 -31.67 31.80
CA ASN A 613 -2.12 -31.54 31.89
C ASN A 613 -2.56 -30.14 32.31
N THR A 614 -1.87 -29.53 33.28
CA THR A 614 -2.19 -28.18 33.75
C THR A 614 -2.11 -27.17 32.61
N THR A 615 -1.05 -27.24 31.81
CA THR A 615 -0.87 -26.36 30.65
C THR A 615 -1.96 -26.62 29.59
N HIS A 616 -2.22 -27.88 29.22
CA HIS A 616 -3.27 -28.22 28.26
C HIS A 616 -4.65 -27.69 28.71
N VAL A 617 -5.00 -27.82 29.99
CA VAL A 617 -6.28 -27.30 30.53
C VAL A 617 -6.37 -25.78 30.37
N GLN A 618 -5.29 -25.03 30.61
CA GLN A 618 -5.26 -23.59 30.36
C GLN A 618 -5.44 -23.25 28.87
N MET A 619 -4.82 -24.05 27.99
CA MET A 619 -4.87 -23.85 26.54
C MET A 619 -6.23 -24.11 25.92
N VAL A 620 -7.02 -25.06 26.44
CA VAL A 620 -8.35 -25.40 25.91
C VAL A 620 -9.26 -24.17 25.79
N GLY A 621 -9.21 -23.27 26.78
CA GLY A 621 -10.01 -22.04 26.78
C GLY A 621 -9.54 -20.97 25.77
N LEU A 622 -8.29 -21.01 25.34
CA LEU A 622 -7.71 -20.10 24.35
C LEU A 622 -7.91 -20.59 22.91
N LEU A 623 -7.92 -21.92 22.72
CA LEU A 623 -8.08 -22.58 21.43
C LEU A 623 -9.55 -22.79 21.04
N SER A 624 -10.46 -22.74 22.02
CA SER A 624 -11.90 -22.82 21.78
C SER A 624 -12.43 -21.50 21.21
N PRO A 625 -13.22 -21.50 20.12
CA PRO A 625 -13.86 -20.30 19.61
C PRO A 625 -14.95 -19.81 20.59
N GLY A 626 -14.60 -18.88 21.48
CA GLY A 626 -15.51 -18.15 22.35
C GLY A 626 -14.77 -16.93 22.91
N THR A 627 -15.14 -15.69 22.61
CA THR A 627 -16.46 -15.04 22.64
C THR A 627 -16.64 -14.10 21.43
N GLY A 628 -17.87 -13.62 21.17
CA GLY A 628 -18.13 -12.68 20.07
C GLY A 628 -17.23 -11.42 20.09
N PRO A 629 -17.02 -10.76 18.93
CA PRO A 629 -16.10 -9.64 18.81
C PRO A 629 -16.45 -8.50 19.79
N GLY A 630 -15.44 -7.96 20.47
CA GLY A 630 -15.57 -6.72 21.25
C GLY A 630 -15.91 -6.87 22.74
N THR A 631 -15.21 -7.76 23.46
CA THR A 631 -15.33 -7.86 24.93
C THR A 631 -14.43 -6.88 25.70
N ALA A 632 -13.51 -6.18 25.03
CA ALA A 632 -12.63 -5.22 25.69
C ALA A 632 -13.41 -3.98 26.17
N THR A 633 -13.14 -3.57 27.41
CA THR A 633 -13.72 -2.37 28.01
C THR A 633 -13.28 -1.12 27.23
N ARG A 634 -14.24 -0.25 26.91
CA ARG A 634 -13.93 1.05 26.27
C ARG A 634 -12.98 1.87 27.14
N PHE A 635 -12.01 2.50 26.50
CA PHE A 635 -11.08 3.41 27.16
C PHE A 635 -11.77 4.74 27.49
N LEU A 636 -11.73 5.14 28.77
CA LEU A 636 -12.38 6.35 29.27
C LEU A 636 -11.44 7.55 29.34
N ASP A 637 -10.16 7.31 29.61
CA ASP A 637 -9.14 8.35 29.74
C ASP A 637 -7.75 7.84 29.31
N TYR A 638 -6.83 8.79 29.14
CA TYR A 638 -5.47 8.55 28.68
C TYR A 638 -4.66 7.65 29.64
N GLY A 639 -4.82 7.83 30.95
CA GLY A 639 -4.10 7.06 31.96
C GLY A 639 -4.49 5.58 31.93
N MET A 640 -5.79 5.30 31.83
CA MET A 640 -6.32 3.94 31.68
C MET A 640 -5.72 3.22 30.44
N VAL A 641 -5.64 3.92 29.30
CA VAL A 641 -5.01 3.36 28.09
C VAL A 641 -3.54 3.06 28.33
N LEU A 642 -2.80 4.03 28.85
CA LEU A 642 -1.36 3.92 29.05
C LEU A 642 -1.02 2.76 29.98
N ASP A 643 -1.76 2.60 31.07
CA ASP A 643 -1.59 1.49 32.01
C ASP A 643 -1.92 0.15 31.37
N THR A 644 -2.98 0.09 30.56
CA THR A 644 -3.36 -1.14 29.83
C THR A 644 -2.27 -1.54 28.84
N LEU A 645 -1.83 -0.59 28.00
CA LEU A 645 -0.77 -0.83 27.02
C LEU A 645 0.53 -1.28 27.68
N ARG A 646 0.93 -0.67 28.81
CA ARG A 646 2.13 -1.06 29.57
C ARG A 646 2.03 -2.45 30.16
N LYS A 647 0.90 -2.79 30.78
CA LYS A 647 0.66 -4.12 31.36
C LYS A 647 0.68 -5.21 30.30
N ASP A 648 -0.02 -4.98 29.18
CA ASP A 648 -0.04 -5.91 28.06
C ASP A 648 1.35 -6.05 27.43
N LEU A 649 2.09 -4.95 27.25
CA LEU A 649 3.45 -4.97 26.73
C LEU A 649 4.38 -5.80 27.63
N GLY A 650 4.36 -5.56 28.95
CA GLY A 650 5.17 -6.30 29.91
C GLY A 650 4.92 -7.81 29.83
N ARG A 651 3.65 -8.22 29.73
CA ARG A 651 3.29 -9.64 29.57
C ARG A 651 3.76 -10.24 28.25
N LEU A 652 3.68 -9.49 27.15
CA LEU A 652 4.20 -9.94 25.85
C LEU A 652 5.72 -10.09 25.88
N THR A 653 6.43 -9.17 26.53
CA THR A 653 7.88 -9.26 26.78
C THR A 653 8.19 -10.52 27.60
N GLU A 654 7.48 -10.77 28.70
CA GLU A 654 7.65 -11.97 29.53
C GLU A 654 7.41 -13.26 28.73
N VAL A 655 6.36 -13.33 27.90
CA VAL A 655 6.10 -14.47 27.02
C VAL A 655 7.31 -14.74 26.12
N LYS A 656 7.83 -13.72 25.44
CA LYS A 656 8.99 -13.85 24.55
C LYS A 656 10.26 -14.27 25.30
N GLU A 657 10.52 -13.70 26.48
CA GLU A 657 11.66 -14.05 27.32
C GLU A 657 11.59 -15.51 27.80
N LEU A 658 10.40 -15.99 28.19
CA LEU A 658 10.20 -17.39 28.57
C LEU A 658 10.44 -18.35 27.40
N VAL A 659 10.04 -17.99 26.18
CA VAL A 659 10.37 -18.78 24.98
C VAL A 659 11.87 -18.75 24.70
N ALA A 660 12.54 -17.62 24.92
CA ALA A 660 14.00 -17.52 24.80
C ALA A 660 14.73 -18.44 25.79
N ILE A 661 14.22 -18.59 27.02
CA ILE A 661 14.74 -19.55 28.01
C ILE A 661 14.60 -21.00 27.51
N ILE A 662 13.44 -21.35 26.93
CA ILE A 662 13.22 -22.69 26.35
C ILE A 662 14.21 -22.94 25.20
N LEU A 663 14.35 -21.99 24.27
CA LEU A 663 15.32 -22.08 23.17
C LEU A 663 16.74 -22.23 23.69
N GLY A 664 17.13 -21.42 24.68
CA GLY A 664 18.45 -21.49 25.31
C GLY A 664 18.75 -22.88 25.89
N ALA A 665 17.76 -23.54 26.50
CA ALA A 665 17.91 -24.89 27.03
C ALA A 665 18.24 -25.94 25.95
N PHE A 666 17.70 -25.77 24.73
CA PHE A 666 18.03 -26.60 23.56
C PHE A 666 19.40 -26.24 22.94
N GLU A 667 19.82 -25.00 23.07
CA GLU A 667 21.03 -24.45 22.45
C GLU A 667 22.29 -24.67 23.30
N GLU A 668 22.15 -24.98 24.58
CA GLU A 668 23.24 -25.45 25.43
C GLU A 668 23.87 -26.74 24.89
N GLY A 669 25.21 -26.81 24.93
CA GLY A 669 25.95 -27.91 24.34
C GLY A 669 25.55 -29.28 24.90
N GLY A 670 25.05 -30.15 24.02
CA GLY A 670 24.73 -31.54 24.35
C GLY A 670 23.34 -31.77 24.92
N PHE A 671 22.31 -31.05 24.47
CA PHE A 671 20.92 -31.36 24.82
C PHE A 671 20.63 -32.85 24.59
N THR A 672 20.38 -33.57 25.69
CA THR A 672 20.02 -34.99 25.69
C THR A 672 18.72 -35.13 26.47
N CYS A 673 17.74 -35.84 25.89
CA CYS A 673 16.46 -36.12 26.55
C CYS A 673 16.59 -36.98 27.81
N SER A 674 17.81 -37.41 28.18
CA SER A 674 18.09 -38.15 29.42
C SER A 674 18.07 -37.27 30.67
N GLU A 675 18.14 -35.94 30.56
CA GLU A 675 18.10 -35.03 31.71
C GLU A 675 16.66 -34.61 32.04
N GLN A 676 15.95 -35.48 32.76
CA GLN A 676 14.53 -35.30 33.12
C GLN A 676 14.24 -33.95 33.80
N SER A 677 15.16 -33.43 34.63
CA SER A 677 15.03 -32.14 35.29
C SER A 677 14.95 -30.94 34.32
N ARG A 678 15.59 -31.02 33.13
CA ARG A 678 15.48 -29.96 32.11
C ARG A 678 14.11 -29.95 31.47
N LEU A 679 13.57 -31.13 31.14
CA LEU A 679 12.23 -31.23 30.55
C LEU A 679 11.16 -30.77 31.55
N GLU A 680 11.31 -31.07 32.84
CA GLU A 680 10.44 -30.55 33.91
C GLU A 680 10.52 -29.02 34.02
N SER A 681 11.72 -28.43 33.89
CA SER A 681 11.91 -26.97 33.86
C SER A 681 11.25 -26.32 32.63
N ILE A 682 11.38 -26.95 31.45
CA ILE A 682 10.71 -26.51 30.22
C ILE A 682 9.19 -26.57 30.41
N ALA A 683 8.66 -27.67 30.95
CA ALA A 683 7.22 -27.80 31.24
C ALA A 683 6.70 -26.70 32.17
N GLY A 684 7.43 -26.39 33.24
CA GLY A 684 7.11 -25.28 34.14
C GLY A 684 7.12 -23.92 33.43
N THR A 685 8.04 -23.72 32.48
CA THR A 685 8.13 -22.50 31.67
C THR A 685 6.96 -22.38 30.68
N LEU A 686 6.58 -23.49 30.03
CA LEU A 686 5.40 -23.56 29.14
C LEU A 686 4.11 -23.20 29.88
N ASN A 687 3.93 -23.70 31.11
CA ASN A 687 2.78 -23.36 31.95
C ASN A 687 2.72 -21.86 32.30
N ARG A 688 3.88 -21.22 32.54
CA ARG A 688 3.94 -19.76 32.75
C ARG A 688 3.52 -19.01 31.49
N ILE A 689 4.02 -19.41 30.32
CA ILE A 689 3.61 -18.81 29.03
C ILE A 689 2.09 -18.89 28.88
N ALA A 690 1.50 -20.08 29.04
CA ALA A 690 0.05 -20.27 28.97
C ALA A 690 -0.71 -19.34 29.94
N SER A 691 -0.21 -19.20 31.17
CA SER A 691 -0.79 -18.30 32.17
C SER A 691 -0.76 -16.83 31.74
N HIS A 692 0.31 -16.34 31.10
CA HIS A 692 0.35 -14.98 30.55
C HIS A 692 -0.63 -14.80 29.39
N LEU A 693 -0.76 -15.80 28.50
CA LEU A 693 -1.70 -15.78 27.38
C LEU A 693 -3.17 -15.74 27.85
N VAL A 694 -3.52 -16.50 28.90
CA VAL A 694 -4.85 -16.47 29.53
C VAL A 694 -5.21 -15.06 30.01
N VAL A 695 -4.29 -14.39 30.70
CA VAL A 695 -4.54 -13.01 31.17
C VAL A 695 -4.63 -12.02 30.00
N LEU A 696 -3.79 -12.17 28.97
CA LEU A 696 -3.85 -11.32 27.78
C LEU A 696 -5.19 -11.47 27.04
N ALA A 697 -5.77 -12.68 27.01
CA ALA A 697 -7.11 -12.94 26.50
C ALA A 697 -8.23 -12.32 27.36
N GLY A 698 -7.91 -11.83 28.56
CA GLY A 698 -8.90 -11.31 29.51
C GLY A 698 -9.71 -12.38 30.21
N LYS A 699 -9.16 -13.59 30.36
CA LYS A 699 -9.79 -14.76 31.00
C LYS A 699 -9.20 -15.05 32.37
#